data_AF-A0A4P2QVB6-F1
#
_entry.id   AF-A0A4P2QVB6-F1
#
_cell.length_a   1.000
_cell.length_b   1.000
_cell.length_c   1.000
_cell.angle_alpha   90.00
_cell.angle_beta   90.00
_cell.angle_gamma   90.00
#
_symmetry.space_group_name_H-M   'P 1'
#
loop_
_entity.id
_entity.type
_entity.pdbx_description
1 polymer ?
#
loop_
_entity_poly.entity_id
_entity_poly.type
_entity_poly.pdbx_seq_one_letter_code
_entity_poly.pdbx_strand_id
1 'polypeptide(L)'
;MLDLPVRRRETVPIVTHGSIAAAVRPWQLLPPQDALVVVVKSSMTIVPERLAEPLPPSEQEPPTGDVYFDDDPQGTLRYASDHAPFKPSADILMVGHAYARPQRSGATSVQLAFGQSLRLSLAAIGDRKWQMSGPSAPSPFDRIPLRYERAFGGPGHRENPVGRGLVQGVAGPWLPNLERGDKLLRSEQDRPAPVCFAPVPATWALRASRLGTYDSTWLKERWPYFPRDFDWRYFNAAPPEQQIAYPRGDEDFYLAGVHPRLSVINGKLPGLAPRTFAQQTREAGGKLREIPLNLDTVWFDADALKVCLVWRGILNVTREDAPEIALLYACMDDVHAKTATETIQQRLFARIEGEMAPRVSKAPGPEAPPPVGSAEDGFLAGPVELPPAMPREEAAALVASGAVLSGVSFFHCDLTDMDFRGKDLTGARFSGARLEGALFDSADLAGADLDRVSAARASFKGANLAGANLSGANLTNAIFSGARLADATLADASASGAAFDGAELARANLADATLIGVVFDGASAAGATFSGAALRLATFRRAVLDDAQMYDCSAEESSFDDASMVRFRADDAKLSKGSFQRVRAPGCSFQAAELRSANFMEADLSAGIFSHSVLDHAVLHRVTAKGARFRHARIFRAHAVKANFMEADFESADLSHADLRGANLYSAETLKATLDQTRLDQALLAGSKLARS
;
A
#
# COMPACT_ATOMS: atom_id res chain seq x y z
N MET A 1 31.70 -11.13 15.61
CA MET A 1 30.29 -10.72 15.62
C MET A 1 30.11 -9.70 14.53
N LEU A 2 29.56 -10.10 13.38
CA LEU A 2 29.39 -9.21 12.23
C LEU A 2 28.13 -8.34 12.39
N ASP A 3 28.21 -7.10 11.91
CA ASP A 3 27.13 -6.12 11.91
C ASP A 3 25.97 -6.55 11.02
N LEU A 4 24.94 -7.12 11.67
CA LEU A 4 23.63 -7.30 11.06
C LEU A 4 23.10 -5.91 10.67
N PRO A 5 22.63 -5.72 9.43
CA PRO A 5 22.20 -4.41 8.97
C PRO A 5 21.03 -3.91 9.83
N VAL A 6 21.12 -2.65 10.27
CA VAL A 6 19.99 -1.93 10.86
C VAL A 6 18.89 -1.85 9.81
N ARG A 7 17.69 -2.31 10.15
CA ARG A 7 16.56 -2.31 9.23
C ARG A 7 16.18 -0.87 8.84
N ARG A 8 16.37 -0.53 7.56
CA ARG A 8 16.09 0.82 6.99
C ARG A 8 14.75 0.92 6.24
N ARG A 9 13.95 -0.16 6.18
CA ARG A 9 12.68 -0.24 5.43
C ARG A 9 11.55 -0.73 6.32
N GLU A 10 10.36 -0.16 6.15
CA GLU A 10 9.14 -0.54 6.89
C GLU A 10 8.70 -1.98 6.60
N THR A 11 9.00 -2.53 5.42
CA THR A 11 8.71 -3.94 5.07
C THR A 11 9.90 -4.86 5.31
N VAL A 12 9.66 -6.08 5.83
CA VAL A 12 10.71 -7.08 6.02
C VAL A 12 11.26 -7.54 4.65
N PRO A 13 12.56 -7.33 4.37
CA PRO A 13 13.14 -7.78 3.11
C PRO A 13 13.17 -9.32 3.04
N ILE A 14 13.07 -9.87 1.82
CA ILE A 14 13.26 -11.30 1.55
C ILE A 14 14.37 -11.49 0.51
N VAL A 15 15.36 -12.32 0.83
CA VAL A 15 16.45 -12.70 -0.06
C VAL A 15 16.23 -14.14 -0.50
N THR A 16 16.31 -14.40 -1.80
CA THR A 16 16.14 -15.74 -2.37
C THR A 16 17.46 -16.33 -2.86
N HIS A 17 17.59 -17.65 -2.77
CA HIS A 17 18.72 -18.41 -3.32
C HIS A 17 18.25 -19.67 -4.05
N GLY A 18 18.69 -19.82 -5.29
CA GLY A 18 18.27 -20.89 -6.18
C GLY A 18 17.11 -20.48 -7.10
N SER A 19 16.53 -21.46 -7.78
CA SER A 19 15.46 -21.28 -8.77
C SER A 19 14.09 -21.06 -8.13
N ILE A 20 13.96 -19.94 -7.39
CA ILE A 20 12.74 -19.52 -6.70
C ILE A 20 12.53 -18.01 -6.74
N ALA A 21 11.26 -17.62 -6.75
CA ALA A 21 10.80 -16.28 -6.43
C ALA A 21 10.03 -16.30 -5.11
N ALA A 22 10.07 -15.21 -4.34
CA ALA A 22 9.36 -15.14 -3.07
C ALA A 22 8.74 -13.76 -2.82
N ALA A 23 7.64 -13.75 -2.07
CA ALA A 23 6.95 -12.55 -1.63
C ALA A 23 6.48 -12.70 -0.19
N VAL A 24 6.33 -11.57 0.50
CA VAL A 24 5.89 -11.52 1.89
C VAL A 24 4.69 -10.58 1.97
N ARG A 25 3.65 -10.99 2.69
CA ARG A 25 2.46 -10.17 2.92
C ARG A 25 2.05 -10.23 4.39
N PRO A 26 1.82 -9.08 5.04
CA PRO A 26 1.26 -9.06 6.37
C PRO A 26 -0.23 -9.44 6.34
N TRP A 27 -0.66 -10.15 7.37
CA TRP A 27 -2.02 -10.62 7.58
C TRP A 27 -2.33 -10.77 9.07
N GLN A 28 -3.60 -10.57 9.45
CA GLN A 28 -4.11 -10.84 10.80
C GLN A 28 -5.02 -12.07 10.78
N LEU A 29 -4.42 -13.26 10.79
CA LEU A 29 -5.16 -14.53 10.68
C LEU A 29 -5.88 -14.91 11.97
N LEU A 30 -5.25 -14.63 13.11
CA LEU A 30 -5.77 -14.88 14.45
C LEU A 30 -5.70 -13.59 15.27
N PRO A 31 -6.67 -12.66 15.10
CA PRO A 31 -6.65 -11.39 15.82
C PRO A 31 -6.55 -11.58 17.34
N PRO A 32 -5.75 -10.75 18.04
CA PRO A 32 -5.01 -9.58 17.56
C PRO A 32 -3.59 -9.87 17.03
N GLN A 33 -3.23 -11.15 16.80
CA GLN A 33 -1.90 -11.55 16.37
C GLN A 33 -1.66 -11.23 14.88
N ASP A 34 -0.67 -10.39 14.60
CA ASP A 34 -0.13 -10.18 13.26
C ASP A 34 0.71 -11.38 12.80
N ALA A 35 0.72 -11.61 11.50
CA ALA A 35 1.52 -12.64 10.86
C ALA A 35 2.07 -12.17 9.51
N LEU A 36 3.28 -12.60 9.19
CA LEU A 36 3.84 -12.51 7.85
C LEU A 36 3.58 -13.82 7.12
N VAL A 37 2.82 -13.76 6.04
CA VAL A 37 2.64 -14.88 5.10
C VAL A 37 3.76 -14.81 4.08
N VAL A 38 4.61 -15.83 4.08
CA VAL A 38 5.69 -15.99 3.10
C VAL A 38 5.20 -16.93 2.01
N VAL A 39 5.30 -16.48 0.77
CA VAL A 39 4.94 -17.23 -0.42
C VAL A 39 6.18 -17.43 -1.26
N VAL A 40 6.55 -18.69 -1.51
CA VAL A 40 7.68 -19.06 -2.35
C VAL A 40 7.15 -19.82 -3.56
N LYS A 41 7.60 -19.45 -4.74
CA LYS A 41 7.13 -19.99 -6.02
C LYS A 41 8.32 -20.50 -6.84
N SER A 42 8.17 -21.66 -7.45
CA SER A 42 9.13 -22.22 -8.41
C SER A 42 8.41 -22.68 -9.66
N SER A 43 8.84 -22.18 -10.80
CA SER A 43 8.40 -22.60 -12.13
C SER A 43 9.41 -23.59 -12.72
N MET A 44 8.90 -24.67 -13.30
CA MET A 44 9.70 -25.78 -13.80
C MET A 44 9.20 -26.26 -15.16
N THR A 45 10.12 -26.70 -16.01
CA THR A 45 9.79 -27.36 -17.27
C THR A 45 9.49 -28.82 -17.02
N ILE A 46 8.40 -29.31 -17.60
CA ILE A 46 8.04 -30.72 -17.61
C ILE A 46 8.83 -31.39 -18.73
N VAL A 47 9.73 -32.29 -18.33
CA VAL A 47 10.45 -33.16 -19.25
C VAL A 47 9.82 -34.55 -19.16
N PRO A 48 9.15 -35.05 -20.22
CA PRO A 48 8.51 -36.36 -20.20
C PRO A 48 9.48 -37.47 -19.77
N GLU A 49 8.99 -38.39 -18.93
CA GLU A 49 9.72 -39.53 -18.35
C GLU A 49 10.94 -39.15 -17.48
N ARG A 50 11.11 -37.86 -17.15
CA ARG A 50 12.21 -37.35 -16.30
C ARG A 50 11.67 -36.52 -15.13
N LEU A 51 12.59 -36.09 -14.27
CA LEU A 51 12.29 -35.10 -13.25
C LEU A 51 11.94 -33.77 -13.92
N ALA A 52 10.96 -33.05 -13.36
CA ALA A 52 10.72 -31.67 -13.76
C ALA A 52 11.96 -30.81 -13.42
N GLU A 53 12.39 -29.98 -14.36
CA GLU A 53 13.63 -29.20 -14.26
C GLU A 53 13.30 -27.75 -13.89
N PRO A 54 13.76 -27.20 -12.75
CA PRO A 54 13.51 -25.82 -12.38
C PRO A 54 14.07 -24.83 -13.40
N LEU A 55 13.27 -23.82 -13.76
CA LEU A 55 13.74 -22.73 -14.62
C LEU A 55 14.88 -21.96 -13.94
N PRO A 56 15.80 -21.33 -14.70
CA PRO A 56 16.85 -20.51 -14.11
C PRO A 56 16.26 -19.33 -13.32
N PRO A 57 16.98 -18.77 -12.31
CA PRO A 57 16.46 -17.69 -11.47
C PRO A 57 15.93 -16.45 -12.22
N SER A 58 16.50 -16.13 -13.39
CA SER A 58 16.07 -15.01 -14.24
C SER A 58 14.71 -15.21 -14.91
N GLU A 59 14.25 -16.45 -15.02
CA GLU A 59 12.99 -16.84 -15.67
C GLU A 59 11.92 -17.27 -14.66
N GLN A 60 12.22 -17.19 -13.37
CA GLN A 60 11.26 -17.51 -12.31
C GLN A 60 10.14 -16.46 -12.25
N GLU A 61 8.90 -16.93 -12.39
CA GLU A 61 7.72 -16.07 -12.28
C GLU A 61 7.46 -15.70 -10.81
N PRO A 62 7.28 -14.40 -10.48
CA PRO A 62 6.96 -14.00 -9.13
C PRO A 62 5.55 -14.46 -8.70
N PRO A 63 5.27 -14.53 -7.38
CA PRO A 63 3.91 -14.68 -6.88
C PRO A 63 2.98 -13.61 -7.47
N THR A 64 1.83 -14.03 -8.03
CA THR A 64 0.95 -13.16 -8.82
C THR A 64 -0.52 -13.19 -8.36
N GLY A 65 -1.31 -12.27 -8.90
CA GLY A 65 -2.76 -12.19 -8.71
C GLY A 65 -3.53 -13.22 -9.55
N ASP A 66 -4.86 -13.10 -9.54
CA ASP A 66 -5.72 -13.87 -10.45
C ASP A 66 -5.41 -13.49 -11.90
N VAL A 67 -5.28 -14.49 -12.77
CA VAL A 67 -5.09 -14.33 -14.22
C VAL A 67 -6.24 -15.05 -14.93
N TYR A 68 -7.05 -14.29 -15.65
CA TYR A 68 -8.19 -14.82 -16.40
C TYR A 68 -7.77 -15.21 -17.82
N PHE A 69 -8.49 -16.15 -18.43
CA PHE A 69 -8.37 -16.33 -19.87
C PHE A 69 -8.99 -15.14 -20.60
N ASP A 70 -8.34 -14.71 -21.68
CA ASP A 70 -8.82 -13.64 -22.58
C ASP A 70 -9.08 -12.30 -21.86
N ASP A 71 -8.47 -12.11 -20.68
CA ASP A 71 -8.66 -10.97 -19.77
C ASP A 71 -10.14 -10.72 -19.37
N ASP A 72 -10.98 -11.76 -19.42
CA ASP A 72 -12.39 -11.70 -19.01
C ASP A 72 -12.55 -12.02 -17.50
N PRO A 73 -12.84 -11.03 -16.64
CA PRO A 73 -12.96 -11.24 -15.19
C PRO A 73 -14.19 -12.07 -14.78
N GLN A 74 -15.12 -12.35 -15.70
CA GLN A 74 -16.28 -13.22 -15.44
C GLN A 74 -16.03 -14.67 -15.84
N GLY A 75 -15.00 -14.92 -16.66
CA GLY A 75 -14.67 -16.21 -17.24
C GLY A 75 -13.81 -17.12 -16.35
N THR A 76 -13.31 -18.19 -16.97
CA THR A 76 -12.41 -19.16 -16.33
C THR A 76 -11.07 -18.53 -15.96
N LEU A 77 -10.58 -18.84 -14.76
CA LEU A 77 -9.21 -18.51 -14.37
C LEU A 77 -8.21 -19.39 -15.10
N ARG A 78 -7.19 -18.77 -15.69
CA ARG A 78 -5.98 -19.46 -16.12
C ARG A 78 -5.10 -19.81 -14.93
N TYR A 79 -4.93 -18.85 -14.00
CA TYR A 79 -4.11 -19.00 -12.81
C TYR A 79 -4.78 -18.32 -11.64
N ALA A 80 -4.84 -18.98 -10.48
CA ALA A 80 -5.42 -18.43 -9.26
C ALA A 80 -4.36 -17.68 -8.44
N SER A 81 -4.77 -16.65 -7.72
CA SER A 81 -3.86 -15.79 -6.98
C SER A 81 -3.01 -16.54 -5.95
N ASP A 82 -1.71 -16.22 -5.97
CA ASP A 82 -0.71 -16.62 -4.99
C ASP A 82 -0.78 -15.80 -3.69
N HIS A 83 -1.77 -14.92 -3.51
CA HIS A 83 -1.84 -14.01 -2.36
C HIS A 83 -2.83 -14.47 -1.29
N ALA A 84 -3.30 -15.72 -1.35
CA ALA A 84 -4.04 -16.33 -0.26
C ALA A 84 -3.27 -16.20 1.07
N PRO A 85 -3.91 -15.94 2.20
CA PRO A 85 -3.23 -16.00 3.49
C PRO A 85 -2.90 -17.43 3.92
N PHE A 86 -3.82 -18.36 3.67
CA PHE A 86 -3.77 -19.74 4.12
C PHE A 86 -4.69 -20.60 3.24
N LYS A 87 -4.27 -21.82 2.94
CA LYS A 87 -5.09 -22.84 2.25
C LYS A 87 -5.10 -24.12 3.10
N PRO A 88 -6.26 -24.60 3.59
CA PRO A 88 -6.35 -25.84 4.39
C PRO A 88 -5.88 -27.12 3.69
N SER A 89 -5.79 -27.12 2.37
CA SER A 89 -5.38 -28.27 1.55
C SER A 89 -4.62 -27.78 0.32
N ALA A 90 -3.89 -28.67 -0.35
CA ALA A 90 -3.18 -28.34 -1.57
C ALA A 90 -4.11 -28.39 -2.79
N ASP A 91 -4.05 -27.36 -3.63
CA ASP A 91 -4.75 -27.29 -4.91
C ASP A 91 -3.92 -27.97 -6.00
N ILE A 92 -4.46 -29.02 -6.66
CA ILE A 92 -3.85 -29.62 -7.85
C ILE A 92 -4.65 -29.19 -9.08
N LEU A 93 -4.07 -28.33 -9.91
CA LEU A 93 -4.74 -27.64 -11.00
C LEU A 93 -4.08 -27.95 -12.34
N MET A 94 -4.86 -27.97 -13.42
CA MET A 94 -4.33 -28.11 -14.78
C MET A 94 -5.09 -27.25 -15.78
N VAL A 95 -4.35 -26.56 -16.63
CA VAL A 95 -4.87 -25.86 -17.80
C VAL A 95 -4.24 -26.40 -19.09
N GLY A 96 -4.85 -26.07 -20.22
CA GLY A 96 -4.38 -26.45 -21.55
C GLY A 96 -5.54 -26.89 -22.43
N HIS A 97 -5.28 -27.79 -23.36
CA HIS A 97 -6.32 -28.34 -24.24
C HIS A 97 -6.38 -29.86 -24.20
N ALA A 98 -7.57 -30.41 -24.37
CA ALA A 98 -7.79 -31.82 -24.71
C ALA A 98 -7.59 -32.02 -26.22
N TYR A 99 -6.84 -33.05 -26.63
CA TYR A 99 -6.56 -33.35 -28.04
C TYR A 99 -7.23 -34.66 -28.47
N ALA A 100 -7.89 -34.63 -29.63
CA ALA A 100 -8.48 -35.83 -30.22
C ALA A 100 -7.37 -36.78 -30.73
N ARG A 101 -7.62 -38.09 -30.65
CA ARG A 101 -6.70 -39.08 -31.24
C ARG A 101 -7.15 -39.44 -32.67
N PRO A 102 -6.22 -39.73 -33.60
CA PRO A 102 -6.55 -40.03 -35.00
C PRO A 102 -7.59 -41.14 -35.21
N GLN A 103 -7.71 -42.09 -34.27
CA GLN A 103 -8.63 -43.23 -34.34
C GLN A 103 -9.99 -42.99 -33.65
N ARG A 104 -10.15 -41.87 -32.93
CA ARG A 104 -11.37 -41.48 -32.19
C ARG A 104 -11.59 -39.97 -32.32
N SER A 105 -12.08 -39.55 -33.49
CA SER A 105 -12.14 -38.14 -33.87
C SER A 105 -13.14 -37.30 -33.07
N GLY A 106 -14.17 -37.90 -32.45
CA GLY A 106 -15.24 -37.18 -31.74
C GLY A 106 -15.15 -37.11 -30.21
N ALA A 107 -14.26 -37.89 -29.56
CA ALA A 107 -14.12 -37.88 -28.10
C ALA A 107 -12.75 -38.39 -27.64
N THR A 108 -12.23 -37.81 -26.55
CA THR A 108 -10.97 -38.20 -25.91
C THR A 108 -11.11 -38.22 -24.39
N SER A 109 -10.28 -39.03 -23.71
CA SER A 109 -10.18 -39.04 -22.25
C SER A 109 -9.05 -38.11 -21.83
N VAL A 110 -9.34 -37.21 -20.89
CA VAL A 110 -8.36 -36.34 -20.26
C VAL A 110 -8.14 -36.82 -18.83
N GLN A 111 -6.89 -37.11 -18.46
CA GLN A 111 -6.58 -37.65 -17.13
C GLN A 111 -5.53 -36.80 -16.44
N LEU A 112 -5.71 -36.63 -15.13
CA LEU A 112 -4.77 -36.01 -14.22
C LEU A 112 -4.62 -36.95 -13.02
N ALA A 113 -3.42 -37.46 -12.80
CA ALA A 113 -3.06 -38.14 -11.56
C ALA A 113 -1.82 -37.48 -10.95
N PHE A 114 -1.81 -37.41 -9.62
CA PHE A 114 -0.74 -36.78 -8.85
C PHE A 114 -0.54 -37.53 -7.53
N GLY A 115 0.66 -38.09 -7.37
CA GLY A 115 0.99 -39.02 -6.30
C GLY A 115 0.02 -40.21 -6.23
N GLN A 116 -0.15 -40.75 -5.03
CA GLN A 116 -1.16 -41.78 -4.74
C GLN A 116 -2.51 -41.18 -4.34
N SER A 117 -2.56 -39.86 -4.15
CA SER A 117 -3.70 -39.16 -3.53
C SER A 117 -4.75 -38.69 -4.54
N LEU A 118 -4.37 -38.46 -5.80
CA LEU A 118 -5.27 -37.90 -6.81
C LEU A 118 -5.24 -38.71 -8.10
N ARG A 119 -6.43 -39.09 -8.58
CA ARG A 119 -6.64 -39.62 -9.93
C ARG A 119 -8.01 -39.23 -10.46
N LEU A 120 -8.03 -38.36 -11.45
CA LEU A 120 -9.23 -37.82 -12.07
C LEU A 120 -9.23 -38.07 -13.57
N SER A 121 -10.43 -38.29 -14.12
CA SER A 121 -10.63 -38.49 -15.55
C SER A 121 -11.90 -37.79 -16.01
N LEU A 122 -11.77 -37.00 -17.08
CA LEU A 122 -12.86 -36.32 -17.76
C LEU A 122 -12.94 -36.83 -19.21
N ALA A 123 -14.12 -36.75 -19.81
CA ALA A 123 -14.32 -36.92 -21.23
C ALA A 123 -14.38 -35.53 -21.89
N ALA A 124 -13.54 -35.30 -22.89
CA ALA A 124 -13.66 -34.16 -23.78
C ALA A 124 -14.29 -34.63 -25.09
N ILE A 125 -15.48 -34.11 -25.38
CA ILE A 125 -16.37 -34.58 -26.44
C ILE A 125 -16.63 -33.40 -27.38
N GLY A 126 -16.58 -33.66 -28.69
CA GLY A 126 -16.88 -32.65 -29.70
C GLY A 126 -18.28 -32.08 -29.58
N ASP A 127 -18.54 -30.98 -30.28
CA ASP A 127 -19.79 -30.25 -30.18
C ASP A 127 -20.99 -31.16 -30.50
N ARG A 128 -21.99 -31.12 -29.62
CA ARG A 128 -23.24 -31.88 -29.66
C ARG A 128 -24.43 -31.01 -29.34
N LYS A 129 -25.59 -31.38 -29.87
CA LYS A 129 -26.89 -30.74 -29.60
C LYS A 129 -27.95 -31.77 -29.23
N TRP A 130 -29.00 -31.33 -28.55
CA TRP A 130 -30.17 -32.18 -28.30
C TRP A 130 -30.92 -32.48 -29.61
N GLN A 131 -31.39 -33.72 -29.74
CA GLN A 131 -32.26 -34.22 -30.79
C GLN A 131 -33.39 -35.04 -30.16
N MET A 132 -34.44 -35.38 -30.92
CA MET A 132 -35.58 -36.14 -30.42
C MET A 132 -35.20 -37.50 -29.80
N SER A 133 -34.11 -38.12 -30.27
CA SER A 133 -33.58 -39.40 -29.75
C SER A 133 -32.49 -39.24 -28.68
N GLY A 134 -32.25 -38.02 -28.18
CA GLY A 134 -31.20 -37.70 -27.22
C GLY A 134 -30.04 -36.87 -27.82
N PRO A 135 -28.83 -36.93 -27.24
CA PRO A 135 -27.68 -36.19 -27.74
C PRO A 135 -27.30 -36.60 -29.17
N SER A 136 -26.94 -35.64 -30.03
CA SER A 136 -26.36 -35.92 -31.34
C SER A 136 -25.02 -36.67 -31.23
N ALA A 137 -24.60 -37.30 -32.33
CA ALA A 137 -23.23 -37.78 -32.45
C ALA A 137 -22.23 -36.60 -32.31
N PRO A 138 -21.06 -36.80 -31.68
CA PRO A 138 -20.10 -35.73 -31.49
C PRO A 138 -19.36 -35.37 -32.78
N SER A 139 -19.26 -34.07 -33.05
CA SER A 139 -18.46 -33.56 -34.17
C SER A 139 -16.97 -33.87 -33.96
N PRO A 140 -16.20 -34.14 -35.04
CA PRO A 140 -14.75 -34.19 -34.95
C PRO A 140 -14.15 -32.88 -34.41
N PHE A 141 -13.06 -32.96 -33.65
CA PHE A 141 -12.34 -31.77 -33.17
C PHE A 141 -10.82 -32.01 -33.16
N ASP A 142 -10.02 -30.96 -33.34
CA ASP A 142 -8.56 -31.04 -33.15
C ASP A 142 -8.20 -30.91 -31.67
N ARG A 143 -8.76 -29.88 -31.03
CA ARG A 143 -8.58 -29.62 -29.60
C ARG A 143 -9.78 -28.94 -28.96
N ILE A 144 -10.00 -29.19 -27.67
CA ILE A 144 -11.02 -28.54 -26.84
C ILE A 144 -10.32 -27.88 -25.64
N PRO A 145 -10.54 -26.58 -25.37
CA PRO A 145 -9.92 -25.92 -24.22
C PRO A 145 -10.46 -26.48 -22.90
N LEU A 146 -9.57 -26.74 -21.95
CA LEU A 146 -9.91 -27.18 -20.59
C LEU A 146 -10.36 -25.99 -19.75
N ARG A 147 -11.57 -25.50 -20.01
CA ARG A 147 -12.15 -24.34 -19.32
C ARG A 147 -13.61 -24.56 -18.92
N TYR A 148 -14.11 -23.78 -17.96
CA TYR A 148 -15.48 -23.94 -17.45
C TYR A 148 -16.55 -23.53 -18.48
N GLU A 149 -16.23 -22.70 -19.48
CA GLU A 149 -17.17 -22.39 -20.58
C GLU A 149 -17.52 -23.63 -21.42
N ARG A 150 -16.72 -24.69 -21.30
CA ARG A 150 -16.90 -25.98 -21.96
C ARG A 150 -17.52 -27.04 -21.05
N ALA A 151 -17.73 -26.73 -19.77
CA ALA A 151 -18.36 -27.61 -18.80
C ALA A 151 -19.86 -27.33 -18.65
N PHE A 152 -20.59 -28.25 -17.98
CA PHE A 152 -22.01 -28.08 -17.72
C PHE A 152 -22.30 -26.78 -16.94
N GLY A 153 -23.31 -26.02 -17.35
CA GLY A 153 -23.68 -24.77 -16.71
C GLY A 153 -24.34 -23.80 -17.70
N GLY A 154 -24.22 -22.50 -17.42
CA GLY A 154 -24.71 -21.43 -18.27
C GLY A 154 -25.34 -20.29 -17.48
N PRO A 155 -25.81 -19.23 -18.17
CA PRO A 155 -26.35 -18.05 -17.51
C PRO A 155 -27.46 -18.39 -16.50
N GLY A 156 -27.26 -17.95 -15.25
CA GLY A 156 -28.13 -18.26 -14.11
C GLY A 156 -27.79 -19.55 -13.35
N HIS A 157 -26.83 -20.35 -13.82
CA HIS A 157 -26.34 -21.53 -13.09
C HIS A 157 -25.36 -21.12 -11.99
N ARG A 158 -25.69 -21.45 -10.74
CA ARG A 158 -24.98 -20.99 -9.54
C ARG A 158 -23.50 -21.39 -9.49
N GLU A 159 -23.16 -22.61 -9.89
CA GLU A 159 -21.79 -23.15 -9.77
C GLU A 159 -20.90 -22.87 -10.99
N ASN A 160 -21.51 -22.60 -12.15
CA ASN A 160 -20.78 -22.35 -13.40
C ASN A 160 -21.61 -21.43 -14.31
N PRO A 161 -21.58 -20.11 -14.09
CA PRO A 161 -22.43 -19.15 -14.79
C PRO A 161 -22.04 -18.95 -16.27
N VAL A 162 -20.80 -19.29 -16.64
CA VAL A 162 -20.28 -19.14 -18.02
C VAL A 162 -20.31 -20.45 -18.81
N GLY A 163 -20.77 -21.53 -18.18
CA GLY A 163 -20.82 -22.86 -18.78
C GLY A 163 -21.81 -23.00 -19.94
N ARG A 164 -22.00 -24.26 -20.36
CA ARG A 164 -22.89 -24.62 -21.47
C ARG A 164 -23.80 -25.78 -21.07
N GLY A 165 -24.97 -25.86 -21.69
CA GLY A 165 -25.98 -26.88 -21.40
C GLY A 165 -27.27 -26.31 -20.82
N LEU A 166 -27.22 -25.09 -20.28
CA LEU A 166 -28.38 -24.35 -19.78
C LEU A 166 -28.46 -22.94 -20.38
N VAL A 167 -29.67 -22.47 -20.63
CA VAL A 167 -29.99 -21.07 -20.97
C VAL A 167 -31.12 -20.63 -20.05
N GLN A 168 -30.89 -19.66 -19.16
CA GLN A 168 -31.88 -19.20 -18.18
C GLN A 168 -32.50 -20.34 -17.34
N GLY A 169 -31.69 -21.35 -16.99
CA GLY A 169 -32.11 -22.47 -16.14
C GLY A 169 -32.86 -23.62 -16.84
N VAL A 170 -33.18 -23.50 -18.13
CA VAL A 170 -33.71 -24.60 -18.95
C VAL A 170 -32.64 -25.22 -19.85
N ALA A 171 -32.87 -26.43 -20.35
CA ALA A 171 -31.93 -27.12 -21.23
C ALA A 171 -31.63 -26.25 -22.47
N GLY A 172 -30.36 -25.90 -22.65
CA GLY A 172 -29.87 -25.17 -23.82
C GLY A 172 -29.71 -26.11 -25.01
N PRO A 173 -29.67 -25.58 -26.25
CA PRO A 173 -29.58 -26.42 -27.45
C PRO A 173 -28.25 -27.19 -27.56
N TRP A 174 -27.18 -26.67 -26.96
CA TRP A 174 -25.85 -27.26 -27.01
C TRP A 174 -25.49 -27.97 -25.71
N LEU A 175 -24.87 -29.14 -25.83
CA LEU A 175 -24.33 -29.89 -24.70
C LEU A 175 -22.92 -29.38 -24.32
N PRO A 176 -22.48 -29.57 -23.06
CA PRO A 176 -21.10 -29.31 -22.69
C PRO A 176 -20.12 -30.23 -23.44
N ASN A 177 -18.89 -29.78 -23.58
CA ASN A 177 -17.81 -30.56 -24.17
C ASN A 177 -17.04 -31.35 -23.09
N LEU A 178 -16.95 -30.82 -21.87
CA LEU A 178 -16.31 -31.47 -20.73
C LEU A 178 -17.35 -32.13 -19.84
N GLU A 179 -17.28 -33.45 -19.73
CA GLU A 179 -18.18 -34.27 -18.93
C GLU A 179 -17.40 -35.27 -18.08
N ARG A 180 -18.03 -35.77 -17.02
CA ARG A 180 -17.46 -36.92 -16.28
C ARG A 180 -17.64 -38.18 -17.09
N GLY A 181 -16.55 -38.94 -17.29
CA GLY A 181 -16.57 -40.14 -18.13
C GLY A 181 -17.53 -41.24 -17.65
N ASP A 182 -17.84 -41.28 -16.36
CA ASP A 182 -18.78 -42.22 -15.73
C ASP A 182 -20.25 -41.76 -15.77
N LYS A 183 -20.51 -40.48 -16.08
CA LYS A 183 -21.83 -39.86 -15.96
C LYS A 183 -22.09 -38.88 -17.11
N LEU A 184 -22.06 -39.42 -18.33
CA LEU A 184 -22.38 -38.65 -19.53
C LEU A 184 -23.85 -38.22 -19.56
N LEU A 185 -24.14 -37.03 -20.09
CA LEU A 185 -25.51 -36.55 -20.26
C LEU A 185 -26.27 -37.42 -21.28
N ARG A 186 -27.45 -37.90 -20.89
CA ARG A 186 -28.34 -38.73 -21.71
C ARG A 186 -29.72 -38.09 -21.90
N SER A 187 -30.14 -37.24 -20.97
CA SER A 187 -31.42 -36.55 -21.00
C SER A 187 -31.31 -35.05 -20.72
N GLU A 188 -32.23 -34.25 -21.29
CA GLU A 188 -32.39 -32.82 -21.00
C GLU A 188 -32.75 -32.53 -19.54
N GLN A 189 -33.15 -33.53 -18.76
CA GLN A 189 -33.37 -33.39 -17.31
C GLN A 189 -32.10 -33.60 -16.48
N ASP A 190 -31.01 -34.10 -17.08
CA ASP A 190 -29.77 -34.32 -16.35
C ASP A 190 -29.17 -32.98 -15.88
N ARG A 191 -28.77 -32.91 -14.61
CA ARG A 191 -28.14 -31.73 -13.99
C ARG A 191 -26.84 -32.14 -13.27
N PRO A 192 -25.78 -32.54 -14.00
CA PRO A 192 -24.51 -32.89 -13.36
C PRO A 192 -23.79 -31.65 -12.84
N ALA A 193 -22.85 -31.85 -11.92
CA ALA A 193 -21.94 -30.78 -11.50
C ALA A 193 -21.02 -30.37 -12.66
N PRO A 194 -20.64 -29.08 -12.78
CA PRO A 194 -19.60 -28.65 -13.70
C PRO A 194 -18.28 -29.37 -13.40
N VAL A 195 -17.55 -29.77 -14.44
CA VAL A 195 -16.24 -30.41 -14.29
C VAL A 195 -15.19 -29.76 -15.18
N CYS A 196 -14.07 -29.41 -14.58
CA CYS A 196 -12.91 -28.86 -15.24
C CYS A 196 -11.69 -28.99 -14.32
N PHE A 197 -10.48 -29.01 -14.87
CA PHE A 197 -9.25 -29.00 -14.08
C PHE A 197 -8.76 -27.59 -13.70
N ALA A 198 -9.33 -26.56 -14.32
CA ALA A 198 -8.95 -25.18 -14.13
C ALA A 198 -9.38 -24.63 -12.75
N PRO A 199 -8.70 -23.60 -12.22
CA PRO A 199 -9.09 -22.96 -10.97
C PRO A 199 -10.47 -22.30 -11.05
N VAL A 200 -11.20 -22.36 -9.94
CA VAL A 200 -12.52 -21.74 -9.77
C VAL A 200 -12.37 -20.29 -9.28
N PRO A 201 -13.00 -19.30 -9.94
CA PRO A 201 -12.99 -17.90 -9.50
C PRO A 201 -13.53 -17.70 -8.08
N ALA A 202 -12.96 -16.75 -7.34
CA ALA A 202 -13.34 -16.48 -5.95
C ALA A 202 -14.80 -15.97 -5.82
N THR A 203 -15.29 -15.32 -6.87
CA THR A 203 -16.64 -14.76 -6.96
C THR A 203 -17.71 -15.83 -7.22
N TRP A 204 -17.33 -17.03 -7.64
CA TRP A 204 -18.28 -18.10 -7.96
C TRP A 204 -18.76 -18.82 -6.70
N ALA A 205 -19.98 -19.36 -6.75
CA ALA A 205 -20.68 -19.85 -5.57
C ALA A 205 -19.90 -20.89 -4.76
N LEU A 206 -19.09 -21.75 -5.40
CA LEU A 206 -18.27 -22.75 -4.71
C LEU A 206 -17.33 -22.11 -3.68
N ARG A 207 -16.79 -20.92 -4.00
CA ARG A 207 -15.89 -20.17 -3.13
C ARG A 207 -16.64 -19.07 -2.39
N ALA A 208 -17.41 -18.24 -3.07
CA ALA A 208 -18.14 -17.12 -2.47
C ALA A 208 -19.07 -17.53 -1.31
N SER A 209 -19.63 -18.74 -1.34
CA SER A 209 -20.44 -19.25 -0.21
C SER A 209 -19.66 -19.49 1.09
N ARG A 210 -18.32 -19.44 1.04
CA ARG A 210 -17.39 -19.65 2.17
C ARG A 210 -16.92 -18.34 2.81
N LEU A 211 -17.33 -17.19 2.28
CA LEU A 211 -16.98 -15.87 2.81
C LEU A 211 -17.51 -15.64 4.24
N GLY A 212 -18.53 -16.38 4.67
CA GLY A 212 -19.19 -16.16 5.95
C GLY A 212 -20.12 -14.93 5.92
N THR A 213 -20.56 -14.51 7.10
CA THR A 213 -21.64 -13.53 7.25
C THR A 213 -21.09 -12.15 7.60
N TYR A 214 -21.21 -11.21 6.66
CA TYR A 214 -20.81 -9.80 6.83
C TYR A 214 -22.03 -8.93 7.16
N ASP A 215 -22.50 -8.99 8.41
CA ASP A 215 -23.67 -8.24 8.88
C ASP A 215 -23.30 -7.09 9.84
N SER A 216 -24.32 -6.45 10.42
CA SER A 216 -24.11 -5.36 11.38
C SER A 216 -23.40 -5.80 12.67
N THR A 217 -23.49 -7.07 13.05
CA THR A 217 -22.81 -7.64 14.22
C THR A 217 -21.33 -7.77 13.93
N TRP A 218 -20.98 -8.33 12.75
CA TRP A 218 -19.61 -8.35 12.26
C TRP A 218 -19.00 -6.95 12.21
N LEU A 219 -19.73 -5.96 11.67
CA LEU A 219 -19.23 -4.60 11.55
C LEU A 219 -18.91 -3.97 12.92
N LYS A 220 -19.70 -4.25 13.95
CA LYS A 220 -19.50 -3.71 15.31
C LYS A 220 -18.42 -4.42 16.10
N GLU A 221 -18.36 -5.75 15.99
CA GLU A 221 -17.57 -6.59 16.91
C GLU A 221 -16.29 -7.16 16.29
N ARG A 222 -16.22 -7.22 14.96
CA ARG A 222 -15.18 -7.96 14.24
C ARG A 222 -14.50 -7.18 13.15
N TRP A 223 -15.04 -6.06 12.66
CA TRP A 223 -14.32 -5.20 11.73
C TRP A 223 -12.96 -4.80 12.33
N PRO A 224 -11.84 -4.88 11.57
CA PRO A 224 -11.70 -5.19 10.15
C PRO A 224 -11.40 -6.68 9.82
N TYR A 225 -11.60 -7.60 10.76
CA TYR A 225 -11.25 -9.03 10.66
C TYR A 225 -12.27 -9.87 9.87
N PHE A 226 -11.88 -11.08 9.43
CA PHE A 226 -12.81 -12.05 8.81
C PHE A 226 -13.97 -12.42 9.76
N PRO A 227 -15.18 -12.70 9.25
CA PRO A 227 -16.30 -13.11 10.08
C PRO A 227 -16.03 -14.44 10.79
N ARG A 228 -16.77 -14.73 11.87
CA ARG A 228 -16.50 -15.90 12.74
C ARG A 228 -16.73 -17.22 12.01
N ASP A 229 -17.67 -17.21 11.07
CA ASP A 229 -18.07 -18.32 10.21
C ASP A 229 -17.31 -18.33 8.87
N PHE A 230 -16.22 -17.57 8.73
CA PHE A 230 -15.37 -17.62 7.54
C PHE A 230 -14.76 -19.00 7.37
N ASP A 231 -14.97 -19.61 6.22
CA ASP A 231 -14.41 -20.92 5.88
C ASP A 231 -13.16 -20.74 5.02
N TRP A 232 -11.99 -21.07 5.59
CA TRP A 232 -10.67 -20.93 4.95
C TRP A 232 -10.54 -21.67 3.62
N ARG A 233 -11.39 -22.66 3.34
CA ARG A 233 -11.46 -23.29 2.01
C ARG A 233 -11.90 -22.30 0.93
N TYR A 234 -12.35 -21.09 1.26
CA TYR A 234 -12.52 -19.97 0.34
C TYR A 234 -11.26 -19.73 -0.53
N PHE A 235 -10.07 -19.94 0.03
CA PHE A 235 -8.80 -19.71 -0.66
C PHE A 235 -8.31 -20.89 -1.50
N ASN A 236 -8.91 -22.07 -1.35
CA ASN A 236 -8.68 -23.18 -2.28
C ASN A 236 -9.39 -22.90 -3.60
N ALA A 237 -8.62 -22.74 -4.67
CA ALA A 237 -9.15 -22.49 -6.01
C ALA A 237 -9.46 -23.79 -6.75
N ALA A 238 -8.90 -24.93 -6.34
CA ALA A 238 -9.25 -26.22 -6.89
C ALA A 238 -10.65 -26.66 -6.42
N PRO A 239 -11.45 -27.34 -7.26
CA PRO A 239 -12.65 -28.02 -6.78
C PRO A 239 -12.29 -29.11 -5.75
N PRO A 240 -13.22 -29.50 -4.85
CA PRO A 240 -12.92 -30.41 -3.74
C PRO A 240 -12.22 -31.72 -4.15
N GLU A 241 -12.58 -32.29 -5.30
CA GLU A 241 -11.97 -33.51 -5.85
C GLU A 241 -10.51 -33.34 -6.29
N GLN A 242 -10.04 -32.10 -6.46
CA GLN A 242 -8.67 -31.73 -6.81
C GLN A 242 -7.86 -31.20 -5.63
N GLN A 243 -8.41 -31.28 -4.41
CA GLN A 243 -7.75 -30.89 -3.18
C GLN A 243 -7.17 -32.11 -2.46
N ILE A 244 -5.89 -32.07 -2.12
CA ILE A 244 -5.20 -33.15 -1.40
C ILE A 244 -4.45 -32.63 -0.17
N ALA A 245 -3.94 -33.54 0.67
CA ALA A 245 -2.98 -33.17 1.70
C ALA A 245 -1.71 -32.56 1.08
N TYR A 246 -1.01 -31.69 1.81
CA TYR A 246 0.17 -31.00 1.30
C TYR A 246 1.22 -31.98 0.75
N PRO A 247 1.57 -31.89 -0.54
CA PRO A 247 2.60 -32.73 -1.12
C PRO A 247 3.98 -32.39 -0.55
N ARG A 248 4.90 -33.34 -0.63
CA ARG A 248 6.29 -33.18 -0.21
C ARG A 248 7.13 -32.48 -1.28
N GLY A 249 6.79 -32.63 -2.57
CA GLY A 249 7.55 -32.07 -3.69
C GLY A 249 8.38 -33.11 -4.47
N ASP A 250 8.11 -34.40 -4.27
CA ASP A 250 8.71 -35.53 -5.00
C ASP A 250 7.65 -36.48 -5.58
N GLU A 251 6.42 -36.01 -5.73
CA GLU A 251 5.33 -36.82 -6.24
C GLU A 251 5.48 -37.11 -7.74
N ASP A 252 5.06 -38.31 -8.14
CA ASP A 252 4.85 -38.65 -9.54
C ASP A 252 3.58 -37.96 -10.07
N PHE A 253 3.60 -37.55 -11.33
CA PHE A 253 2.43 -37.02 -12.02
C PHE A 253 2.20 -37.71 -13.36
N TYR A 254 0.94 -37.79 -13.75
CA TYR A 254 0.49 -38.41 -14.99
C TYR A 254 -0.60 -37.56 -15.63
N LEU A 255 -0.34 -37.04 -16.82
CA LEU A 255 -1.30 -36.30 -17.63
C LEU A 255 -1.53 -37.06 -18.94
N ALA A 256 -2.78 -37.27 -19.33
CA ALA A 256 -3.09 -37.93 -20.61
C ALA A 256 -4.15 -37.18 -21.40
N GLY A 257 -4.05 -37.22 -22.72
CA GLY A 257 -5.00 -36.58 -23.64
C GLY A 257 -4.86 -35.05 -23.74
N VAL A 258 -3.78 -34.46 -23.21
CA VAL A 258 -3.59 -33.01 -23.08
C VAL A 258 -2.52 -32.40 -23.99
N HIS A 259 -1.96 -33.17 -24.92
CA HIS A 259 -0.88 -32.71 -25.78
C HIS A 259 -1.02 -33.30 -27.20
N PRO A 260 -0.67 -32.55 -28.27
CA PRO A 260 -0.95 -32.96 -29.65
C PRO A 260 -0.14 -34.17 -30.12
N ARG A 261 1.07 -34.36 -29.57
CA ARG A 261 2.02 -35.43 -29.99
C ARG A 261 2.21 -36.51 -28.93
N LEU A 262 2.53 -36.09 -27.71
CA LEU A 262 2.67 -36.95 -26.55
C LEU A 262 1.33 -37.53 -26.11
N SER A 263 1.21 -38.85 -26.19
CA SER A 263 -0.01 -39.56 -25.81
C SER A 263 -0.26 -39.56 -24.29
N VAL A 264 0.84 -39.46 -23.53
CA VAL A 264 0.93 -39.38 -22.08
C VAL A 264 2.11 -38.45 -21.75
N ILE A 265 1.97 -37.67 -20.70
CA ILE A 265 3.05 -36.91 -20.05
C ILE A 265 3.14 -37.45 -18.62
N ASN A 266 4.09 -38.34 -18.38
CA ASN A 266 4.45 -38.83 -17.05
C ASN A 266 5.77 -38.21 -16.62
N GLY A 267 5.91 -37.94 -15.33
CA GLY A 267 7.13 -37.39 -14.76
C GLY A 267 7.05 -37.38 -13.25
N LYS A 268 8.08 -36.82 -12.62
CA LYS A 268 8.16 -36.73 -11.16
C LYS A 268 8.65 -35.34 -10.75
N LEU A 269 8.14 -34.82 -9.65
CA LEU A 269 8.68 -33.59 -9.06
C LEU A 269 10.11 -33.84 -8.56
N PRO A 270 11.00 -32.82 -8.57
CA PRO A 270 12.43 -33.04 -8.39
C PRO A 270 12.87 -33.41 -6.97
N GLY A 271 11.96 -33.48 -6.00
CA GLY A 271 12.32 -33.67 -4.59
C GLY A 271 13.00 -32.46 -4.00
N LEU A 272 12.64 -31.26 -4.46
CA LEU A 272 13.17 -30.00 -3.97
C LEU A 272 12.03 -29.21 -3.31
N ALA A 273 12.29 -28.70 -2.10
CA ALA A 273 11.37 -27.81 -1.39
C ALA A 273 12.12 -26.58 -0.88
N PRO A 274 11.51 -25.39 -0.94
CA PRO A 274 12.08 -24.21 -0.34
C PRO A 274 12.05 -24.34 1.18
N ARG A 275 13.12 -23.87 1.82
CA ARG A 275 13.17 -23.61 3.24
C ARG A 275 13.31 -22.12 3.44
N THR A 276 12.53 -21.58 4.36
CA THR A 276 12.55 -20.15 4.66
C THR A 276 12.94 -19.94 6.10
N PHE A 277 13.75 -18.92 6.35
CA PHE A 277 14.25 -18.56 7.66
C PHE A 277 14.03 -17.08 7.94
N ALA A 278 13.62 -16.78 9.16
CA ALA A 278 13.55 -15.43 9.69
C ALA A 278 14.78 -15.17 10.56
N GLN A 279 15.59 -14.21 10.13
CA GLN A 279 16.71 -13.71 10.91
C GLN A 279 16.18 -12.63 11.85
N GLN A 280 16.25 -12.89 13.16
CA GLN A 280 15.88 -11.90 14.16
C GLN A 280 16.90 -10.75 14.22
N THR A 281 16.44 -9.57 14.64
CA THR A 281 17.32 -8.46 14.99
C THR A 281 18.20 -8.82 16.19
N ARG A 282 19.30 -8.08 16.38
CA ARG A 282 20.19 -8.25 17.53
C ARG A 282 19.43 -8.09 18.86
N GLU A 283 18.57 -7.08 18.93
CA GLU A 283 17.73 -6.76 20.09
C GLU A 283 16.74 -7.90 20.40
N ALA A 284 16.25 -8.58 19.36
CA ALA A 284 15.38 -9.75 19.49
C ALA A 284 16.15 -11.08 19.68
N GLY A 285 17.46 -11.05 19.95
CA GLY A 285 18.28 -12.22 20.25
C GLY A 285 19.04 -12.81 19.06
N GLY A 286 18.91 -12.25 17.86
CA GLY A 286 19.74 -12.56 16.70
C GLY A 286 19.66 -14.00 16.17
N LYS A 287 18.66 -14.78 16.59
CA LYS A 287 18.53 -16.18 16.19
C LYS A 287 17.94 -16.29 14.78
N LEU A 288 18.33 -17.34 14.09
CA LEU A 288 17.72 -17.76 12.84
C LEU A 288 16.59 -18.75 13.16
N ARG A 289 15.36 -18.44 12.75
CA ARG A 289 14.19 -19.29 12.96
C ARG A 289 13.66 -19.80 11.62
N GLU A 290 13.52 -21.11 11.48
CA GLU A 290 12.88 -21.70 10.30
C GLU A 290 11.36 -21.43 10.31
N ILE A 291 10.83 -21.05 9.15
CA ILE A 291 9.40 -20.91 8.87
C ILE A 291 8.98 -22.14 8.08
N PRO A 292 8.18 -23.05 8.68
CA PRO A 292 7.66 -24.21 7.96
C PRO A 292 6.84 -23.76 6.75
N LEU A 293 7.13 -24.34 5.59
CA LEU A 293 6.39 -24.10 4.37
C LEU A 293 5.63 -25.37 3.97
N ASN A 294 4.38 -25.20 3.52
CA ASN A 294 3.56 -26.26 2.94
C ASN A 294 3.44 -26.04 1.43
N LEU A 295 3.64 -27.08 0.62
CA LEU A 295 3.31 -27.05 -0.80
C LEU A 295 1.78 -27.03 -0.92
N ASP A 296 1.21 -25.87 -1.21
CA ASP A 296 -0.24 -25.66 -1.17
C ASP A 296 -0.86 -25.54 -2.57
N THR A 297 -0.04 -25.44 -3.62
CA THR A 297 -0.51 -25.32 -4.99
C THR A 297 0.46 -26.02 -5.94
N VAL A 298 -0.07 -26.93 -6.76
CA VAL A 298 0.59 -27.54 -7.91
C VAL A 298 -0.24 -27.20 -9.13
N TRP A 299 0.31 -26.43 -10.06
CA TRP A 299 -0.40 -25.97 -11.24
C TRP A 299 0.33 -26.41 -12.52
N PHE A 300 -0.35 -27.17 -13.36
CA PHE A 300 0.15 -27.65 -14.64
C PHE A 300 -0.37 -26.78 -15.80
N ASP A 301 0.52 -26.30 -16.65
CA ASP A 301 0.21 -25.80 -17.99
C ASP A 301 0.62 -26.88 -18.99
N ALA A 302 -0.35 -27.69 -19.42
CA ALA A 302 -0.09 -28.83 -20.28
C ALA A 302 0.36 -28.41 -21.69
N ASP A 303 -0.12 -27.26 -22.17
CA ASP A 303 0.25 -26.73 -23.48
C ASP A 303 1.71 -26.24 -23.46
N ALA A 304 2.11 -25.58 -22.38
CA ALA A 304 3.47 -25.06 -22.20
C ALA A 304 4.46 -26.11 -21.67
N LEU A 305 3.99 -27.32 -21.33
CA LEU A 305 4.76 -28.33 -20.60
C LEU A 305 5.47 -27.72 -19.37
N LYS A 306 4.70 -27.00 -18.55
CA LYS A 306 5.20 -26.30 -17.38
C LYS A 306 4.46 -26.74 -16.13
N VAL A 307 5.18 -26.88 -15.02
CA VAL A 307 4.58 -27.04 -13.69
C VAL A 307 5.07 -25.92 -12.79
N CYS A 308 4.14 -25.33 -12.05
CA CYS A 308 4.43 -24.32 -11.05
C CYS A 308 4.05 -24.84 -9.67
N LEU A 309 4.98 -24.69 -8.73
CA LEU A 309 4.84 -25.10 -7.34
C LEU A 309 4.83 -23.86 -6.46
N VAL A 310 3.87 -23.79 -5.53
CA VAL A 310 3.74 -22.69 -4.58
C VAL A 310 3.75 -23.24 -3.17
N TRP A 311 4.68 -22.73 -2.37
CA TRP A 311 4.80 -23.03 -0.97
C TRP A 311 4.45 -21.82 -0.13
N ARG A 312 3.78 -22.09 0.99
CA ARG A 312 3.32 -21.05 1.90
C ARG A 312 3.66 -21.35 3.34
N GLY A 313 4.15 -20.33 4.03
CA GLY A 313 4.44 -20.37 5.45
C GLY A 313 3.89 -19.15 6.17
N ILE A 314 3.67 -19.30 7.47
CA ILE A 314 3.13 -18.26 8.33
C ILE A 314 4.13 -18.04 9.46
N LEU A 315 4.58 -16.79 9.62
CA LEU A 315 5.38 -16.35 10.75
C LEU A 315 4.56 -15.37 11.58
N ASN A 316 4.14 -15.79 12.78
CA ASN A 316 3.51 -14.88 13.73
C ASN A 316 4.53 -13.84 14.21
N VAL A 317 4.13 -12.58 14.20
CA VAL A 317 4.95 -11.41 14.53
C VAL A 317 4.17 -10.47 15.44
N THR A 318 4.86 -9.71 16.27
CA THR A 318 4.25 -8.83 17.26
C THR A 318 3.39 -7.72 16.64
N ARG A 319 3.77 -7.26 15.46
CA ARG A 319 3.10 -6.22 14.68
C ARG A 319 3.36 -6.42 13.19
N GLU A 320 2.54 -5.83 12.31
CA GLU A 320 2.62 -5.95 10.84
C GLU A 320 4.01 -5.61 10.26
N ASP A 321 4.69 -4.61 10.80
CA ASP A 321 6.07 -4.26 10.44
C ASP A 321 7.09 -5.20 11.08
N ALA A 322 6.76 -6.10 12.00
CA ALA A 322 7.64 -7.14 12.53
C ALA A 322 9.06 -6.65 12.90
N PRO A 323 9.23 -5.63 13.77
CA PRO A 323 10.52 -5.02 14.11
C PRO A 323 11.55 -6.02 14.65
N GLU A 324 11.08 -7.15 15.20
CA GLU A 324 11.92 -8.25 15.65
C GLU A 324 12.59 -9.03 14.53
N ILE A 325 12.15 -8.87 13.28
CA ILE A 325 12.70 -9.56 12.10
C ILE A 325 13.53 -8.59 11.27
N ALA A 326 14.81 -8.90 11.10
CA ALA A 326 15.74 -8.14 10.28
C ALA A 326 15.58 -8.46 8.78
N LEU A 327 15.42 -9.74 8.46
CA LEU A 327 15.45 -10.26 7.10
C LEU A 327 14.79 -11.65 7.05
N LEU A 328 14.15 -11.96 5.92
CA LEU A 328 13.73 -13.30 5.54
C LEU A 328 14.69 -13.86 4.48
N TYR A 329 15.04 -15.14 4.60
CA TYR A 329 15.88 -15.84 3.64
C TYR A 329 15.17 -17.10 3.16
N ALA A 330 14.99 -17.24 1.86
CA ALA A 330 14.41 -18.44 1.23
C ALA A 330 15.44 -19.11 0.32
N CYS A 331 15.64 -20.41 0.48
CA CYS A 331 16.53 -21.20 -0.36
C CYS A 331 15.90 -22.53 -0.75
N MET A 332 16.18 -23.03 -1.95
CA MET A 332 15.83 -24.41 -2.31
C MET A 332 16.74 -25.41 -1.61
N ASP A 333 16.16 -26.51 -1.15
CA ASP A 333 16.84 -27.61 -0.46
C ASP A 333 16.25 -28.96 -0.89
N ASP A 334 17.00 -30.04 -0.67
CA ASP A 334 16.55 -31.40 -0.97
C ASP A 334 15.60 -31.91 0.12
N VAL A 335 14.47 -32.51 -0.27
CA VAL A 335 13.46 -33.00 0.69
C VAL A 335 13.92 -34.22 1.49
N HIS A 336 14.88 -34.98 0.96
CA HIS A 336 15.46 -36.18 1.58
C HIS A 336 16.78 -35.91 2.28
N ALA A 337 17.56 -34.93 1.79
CA ALA A 337 18.87 -34.58 2.31
C ALA A 337 18.93 -33.11 2.73
N LYS A 338 18.06 -32.72 3.68
CA LYS A 338 17.98 -31.34 4.18
C LYS A 338 19.35 -30.84 4.65
N THR A 339 19.79 -29.72 4.08
CA THR A 339 21.02 -29.04 4.47
C THR A 339 20.94 -28.62 5.95
N ALA A 340 22.02 -28.76 6.72
CA ALA A 340 22.00 -28.32 8.11
C ALA A 340 21.70 -26.81 8.23
N THR A 341 20.95 -26.41 9.25
CA THR A 341 20.54 -25.00 9.45
C THR A 341 21.76 -24.09 9.61
N GLU A 342 22.83 -24.58 10.23
CA GLU A 342 24.10 -23.88 10.38
C GLU A 342 24.76 -23.58 9.02
N THR A 343 24.72 -24.53 8.09
CA THR A 343 25.24 -24.35 6.73
C THR A 343 24.42 -23.33 5.95
N ILE A 344 23.10 -23.33 6.12
CA ILE A 344 22.22 -22.33 5.52
C ILE A 344 22.51 -20.93 6.10
N GLN A 345 22.69 -20.85 7.41
CA GLN A 345 23.06 -19.61 8.09
C GLN A 345 24.39 -19.04 7.58
N GLN A 346 25.39 -19.91 7.36
CA GLN A 346 26.67 -19.51 6.76
C GLN A 346 26.50 -18.95 5.34
N ARG A 347 25.69 -19.60 4.49
CA ARG A 347 25.39 -19.12 3.13
C ARG A 347 24.68 -17.77 3.13
N LEU A 348 23.72 -17.59 4.03
CA LEU A 348 23.02 -16.32 4.24
C LEU A 348 24.02 -15.21 4.60
N PHE A 349 24.88 -15.43 5.59
CA PHE A 349 25.85 -14.43 6.03
C PHE A 349 26.86 -14.08 4.94
N ALA A 350 27.43 -15.06 4.24
CA ALA A 350 28.33 -14.81 3.12
C ALA A 350 27.67 -13.96 2.01
N ARG A 351 26.36 -14.14 1.79
CA ARG A 351 25.62 -13.35 0.82
C ARG A 351 25.34 -11.92 1.28
N ILE A 352 24.97 -11.72 2.54
CA ILE A 352 24.81 -10.38 3.12
C ILE A 352 26.13 -9.61 3.02
N GLU A 353 27.25 -10.22 3.35
CA GLU A 353 28.59 -9.62 3.22
C GLU A 353 28.92 -9.26 1.76
N GLY A 354 28.60 -10.14 0.81
CA GLY A 354 28.80 -9.89 -0.62
C GLY A 354 27.91 -8.78 -1.20
N GLU A 355 26.69 -8.60 -0.70
CA GLU A 355 25.78 -7.51 -1.08
C GLU A 355 26.14 -6.18 -0.37
N MET A 356 26.84 -6.24 0.76
CA MET A 356 27.36 -5.08 1.51
C MET A 356 28.75 -4.60 1.04
N ALA A 357 29.40 -5.32 0.11
CA ALA A 357 30.64 -4.85 -0.50
C ALA A 357 30.40 -3.51 -1.22
N PRO A 358 31.22 -2.48 -0.98
CA PRO A 358 30.96 -1.12 -1.46
C PRO A 358 30.91 -1.09 -2.99
N ARG A 359 29.73 -0.82 -3.55
CA ARG A 359 29.60 -0.35 -4.93
C ARG A 359 30.21 1.05 -4.97
N VAL A 360 31.39 1.15 -5.58
CA VAL A 360 32.05 2.44 -5.86
C VAL A 360 31.20 3.20 -6.88
N SER A 361 30.28 4.03 -6.40
CA SER A 361 29.63 5.06 -7.20
C SER A 361 30.52 6.31 -7.18
N LYS A 362 31.05 6.69 -8.34
CA LYS A 362 31.66 8.01 -8.54
C LYS A 362 30.63 9.11 -8.25
N ALA A 363 30.90 9.93 -7.25
CA ALA A 363 30.19 11.19 -7.04
C ALA A 363 30.61 12.21 -8.13
N PRO A 364 29.68 12.97 -8.73
CA PRO A 364 30.00 14.27 -9.32
C PRO A 364 30.17 15.32 -8.21
N GLY A 365 31.12 16.23 -8.41
CA GLY A 365 31.56 17.24 -7.44
C GLY A 365 30.58 18.42 -7.24
N PRO A 366 30.96 19.38 -6.37
CA PRO A 366 30.09 20.47 -5.95
C PRO A 366 29.92 21.50 -7.06
N GLU A 367 28.67 21.87 -7.35
CA GLU A 367 28.33 22.96 -8.25
C GLU A 367 27.90 24.18 -7.42
N ALA A 368 28.41 25.35 -7.81
CA ALA A 368 28.36 26.62 -7.10
C ALA A 368 26.94 27.26 -7.08
N PRO A 369 26.65 28.14 -6.10
CA PRO A 369 25.35 28.82 -6.04
C PRO A 369 25.20 29.89 -7.14
N PRO A 370 23.98 30.14 -7.65
CA PRO A 370 23.71 31.20 -8.62
C PRO A 370 23.71 32.60 -7.94
N PRO A 371 23.92 33.68 -8.71
CA PRO A 371 24.19 35.01 -8.18
C PRO A 371 22.95 35.69 -7.58
N VAL A 372 23.18 36.47 -6.51
CA VAL A 372 22.21 37.36 -5.87
C VAL A 372 21.94 38.55 -6.80
N GLY A 373 20.70 38.67 -7.25
CA GLY A 373 20.20 39.85 -7.96
C GLY A 373 19.71 40.90 -6.96
N SER A 374 20.33 42.07 -6.98
CA SER A 374 19.87 43.31 -6.36
C SER A 374 18.65 43.87 -7.08
N ALA A 375 17.59 44.22 -6.35
CA ALA A 375 16.62 45.22 -6.78
C ALA A 375 16.06 45.94 -5.54
N GLU A 376 16.26 47.25 -5.55
CA GLU A 376 15.85 48.23 -4.54
C GLU A 376 14.37 48.62 -4.67
N ASP A 377 13.85 49.07 -3.53
CA ASP A 377 12.92 50.18 -3.30
C ASP A 377 11.47 50.18 -3.80
N GLY A 378 10.60 50.39 -2.80
CA GLY A 378 9.56 51.41 -2.92
C GLY A 378 8.49 51.30 -1.86
N PHE A 379 8.59 52.04 -0.74
CA PHE A 379 7.43 52.73 -0.13
C PHE A 379 7.92 53.87 0.78
N LEU A 380 7.46 55.08 0.45
CA LEU A 380 7.71 56.33 1.15
C LEU A 380 6.79 56.44 2.38
N ALA A 381 7.37 56.58 3.57
CA ALA A 381 6.73 57.19 4.73
C ALA A 381 7.79 58.01 5.48
N GLY A 382 7.50 59.28 5.78
CA GLY A 382 8.46 60.25 6.32
C GLY A 382 9.07 59.84 7.67
N PRO A 383 10.24 60.38 8.04
CA PRO A 383 11.00 59.93 9.19
C PRO A 383 10.30 60.33 10.50
N VAL A 384 9.80 59.33 11.21
CA VAL A 384 9.64 59.39 12.66
C VAL A 384 11.06 59.32 13.24
N GLU A 385 11.50 60.38 13.92
CA GLU A 385 12.82 60.41 14.54
C GLU A 385 12.82 59.42 15.71
N LEU A 386 13.40 58.24 15.46
CA LEU A 386 13.47 57.15 16.42
C LEU A 386 14.52 57.46 17.51
N PRO A 387 14.27 57.13 18.79
CA PRO A 387 15.24 57.34 19.86
C PRO A 387 16.55 56.56 19.60
N PRO A 388 17.72 57.08 20.02
CA PRO A 388 18.99 56.40 19.84
C PRO A 388 19.01 55.06 20.59
N ALA A 389 19.50 54.01 19.92
CA ALA A 389 19.65 52.68 20.51
C ALA A 389 20.64 52.70 21.68
N MET A 390 20.38 51.90 22.71
CA MET A 390 21.34 51.70 23.81
C MET A 390 22.64 51.08 23.26
N PRO A 391 23.82 51.59 23.64
CA PRO A 391 25.11 51.02 23.24
C PRO A 391 25.26 49.56 23.66
N ARG A 392 25.91 48.74 22.84
CA ARG A 392 26.12 47.30 23.09
C ARG A 392 26.77 47.00 24.44
N GLU A 393 27.74 47.80 24.88
CA GLU A 393 28.43 47.62 26.17
C GLU A 393 27.49 47.83 27.36
N GLU A 394 26.60 48.82 27.27
CA GLU A 394 25.58 49.09 28.28
C GLU A 394 24.54 47.98 28.32
N ALA A 395 24.09 47.51 27.14
CA ALA A 395 23.19 46.37 27.04
C ALA A 395 23.82 45.10 27.62
N ALA A 396 25.09 44.81 27.31
CA ALA A 396 25.82 43.67 27.86
C ALA A 396 25.94 43.75 29.39
N ALA A 397 26.26 44.93 29.93
CA ALA A 397 26.34 45.16 31.36
C ALA A 397 24.98 44.97 32.03
N LEU A 398 23.90 45.47 31.42
CA LEU A 398 22.53 45.30 31.90
C LEU A 398 22.12 43.84 31.91
N VAL A 399 22.38 43.08 30.84
CA VAL A 399 22.07 41.65 30.73
C VAL A 399 22.89 40.82 31.72
N ALA A 400 24.15 41.18 31.95
CA ALA A 400 25.01 40.52 32.94
C ALA A 400 24.66 40.88 34.39
N SER A 401 24.09 42.07 34.61
CA SER A 401 23.55 42.47 35.90
C SER A 401 22.29 41.64 36.17
N GLY A 402 22.07 41.18 37.40
CA GLY A 402 20.83 40.50 37.80
C GLY A 402 19.60 41.41 37.81
N ALA A 403 19.59 42.47 36.99
CA ALA A 403 18.51 43.42 36.88
C ALA A 403 17.26 42.77 36.28
N VAL A 404 16.11 43.33 36.63
CA VAL A 404 14.83 42.99 36.02
C VAL A 404 14.85 43.49 34.57
N LEU A 405 14.72 42.59 33.61
CA LEU A 405 14.72 42.93 32.18
C LEU A 405 13.31 43.02 31.58
N SER A 406 12.26 42.75 32.37
CA SER A 406 10.86 42.93 31.95
C SER A 406 10.58 44.38 31.55
N GLY A 407 9.95 44.57 30.38
CA GLY A 407 9.60 45.89 29.84
C GLY A 407 10.78 46.75 29.35
N VAL A 408 12.02 46.27 29.48
CA VAL A 408 13.22 47.01 29.04
C VAL A 408 13.22 47.19 27.53
N SER A 409 13.71 48.34 27.07
CA SER A 409 13.84 48.66 25.65
C SER A 409 15.25 48.37 25.15
N PHE A 410 15.35 47.39 24.26
CA PHE A 410 16.51 47.05 23.44
C PHE A 410 16.31 47.46 21.97
N PHE A 411 15.46 48.45 21.72
CA PHE A 411 15.13 48.97 20.39
C PHE A 411 16.39 49.28 19.57
N HIS A 412 16.53 48.64 18.40
CA HIS A 412 17.72 48.72 17.52
C HIS A 412 19.08 48.40 18.15
N CYS A 413 19.12 47.78 19.33
CA CYS A 413 20.37 47.42 19.98
C CYS A 413 21.08 46.28 19.26
N ASP A 414 22.41 46.29 19.33
CA ASP A 414 23.21 45.13 18.96
C ASP A 414 23.40 44.20 20.17
N LEU A 415 22.75 43.04 20.09
CA LEU A 415 22.75 41.98 21.11
C LEU A 415 23.22 40.65 20.51
N THR A 416 23.95 40.68 19.39
CA THR A 416 24.52 39.49 18.73
C THR A 416 25.25 38.60 19.75
N ASP A 417 24.98 37.29 19.75
CA ASP A 417 25.57 36.27 20.63
C ASP A 417 25.39 36.50 22.15
N MET A 418 24.45 37.37 22.58
CA MET A 418 24.21 37.60 24.00
C MET A 418 23.42 36.46 24.68
N ASP A 419 23.68 36.26 25.96
CA ASP A 419 23.07 35.21 26.78
C ASP A 419 21.93 35.74 27.66
N PHE A 420 20.71 35.38 27.28
CA PHE A 420 19.46 35.68 27.95
C PHE A 420 18.81 34.46 28.62
N ARG A 421 19.50 33.33 28.71
CA ARG A 421 18.91 32.06 29.18
C ARG A 421 18.28 32.20 30.56
N GLY A 422 17.04 31.72 30.69
CA GLY A 422 16.29 31.73 31.94
C GLY A 422 15.89 33.11 32.49
N LYS A 423 16.11 34.20 31.74
CA LYS A 423 15.79 35.56 32.21
C LYS A 423 14.32 35.90 31.98
N ASP A 424 13.80 36.78 32.84
CA ASP A 424 12.49 37.41 32.66
C ASP A 424 12.63 38.65 31.76
N LEU A 425 12.11 38.52 30.54
CA LEU A 425 12.04 39.50 29.47
C LEU A 425 10.58 39.83 29.11
N THR A 426 9.64 39.59 30.03
CA THR A 426 8.21 39.79 29.78
C THR A 426 7.96 41.22 29.32
N GLY A 427 7.32 41.39 28.17
CA GLY A 427 7.01 42.69 27.57
C GLY A 427 8.23 43.54 27.16
N ALA A 428 9.44 42.97 27.12
CA ALA A 428 10.63 43.67 26.64
C ALA A 428 10.49 44.06 25.17
N ARG A 429 11.08 45.19 24.78
CA ARG A 429 10.99 45.75 23.42
C ARG A 429 12.30 45.59 22.69
N PHE A 430 12.35 44.66 21.76
CA PHE A 430 13.48 44.35 20.89
C PHE A 430 13.29 44.84 19.45
N SER A 431 12.23 45.58 19.13
CA SER A 431 11.93 45.95 17.73
C SER A 431 13.17 46.49 17.00
N GLY A 432 13.48 45.87 15.85
CA GLY A 432 14.64 46.17 15.01
C GLY A 432 16.02 45.84 15.59
N ALA A 433 16.12 45.10 16.69
CA ALA A 433 17.39 44.70 17.31
C ALA A 433 18.12 43.60 16.52
N ARG A 434 19.44 43.53 16.68
CA ARG A 434 20.31 42.47 16.16
C ARG A 434 20.50 41.41 17.24
N LEU A 435 19.94 40.22 17.00
CA LEU A 435 19.88 39.08 17.91
C LEU A 435 20.56 37.84 17.31
N GLU A 436 21.40 37.98 16.28
CA GLU A 436 21.98 36.81 15.62
C GLU A 436 22.78 35.97 16.62
N GLY A 437 22.51 34.67 16.68
CA GLY A 437 23.17 33.75 17.62
C GLY A 437 22.84 33.95 19.11
N ALA A 438 21.95 34.88 19.47
CA ALA A 438 21.57 35.11 20.87
C ALA A 438 20.88 33.88 21.49
N LEU A 439 21.06 33.68 22.81
CA LEU A 439 20.56 32.53 23.55
C LEU A 439 19.44 32.93 24.51
N PHE A 440 18.22 32.54 24.21
CA PHE A 440 16.99 32.76 25.00
C PHE A 440 16.44 31.47 25.62
N ASP A 441 17.23 30.40 25.70
CA ASP A 441 16.73 29.11 26.19
C ASP A 441 16.07 29.25 27.57
N SER A 442 14.84 28.76 27.69
CA SER A 442 14.01 28.83 28.90
C SER A 442 13.76 30.26 29.44
N ALA A 443 13.99 31.31 28.66
CA ALA A 443 13.66 32.68 29.03
C ALA A 443 12.15 32.95 28.93
N ASP A 444 11.66 33.94 29.68
CA ASP A 444 10.26 34.40 29.60
C ASP A 444 10.17 35.67 28.76
N LEU A 445 9.72 35.56 27.52
CA LEU A 445 9.46 36.63 26.55
C LEU A 445 7.96 36.84 26.32
N ALA A 446 7.10 36.50 27.27
CA ALA A 446 5.65 36.69 27.11
C ALA A 446 5.32 38.15 26.76
N GLY A 447 4.56 38.35 25.67
CA GLY A 447 4.17 39.67 25.18
C GLY A 447 5.34 40.57 24.74
N ALA A 448 6.55 40.04 24.55
CA ALA A 448 7.68 40.82 24.07
C ALA A 448 7.48 41.30 22.62
N ASP A 449 8.00 42.47 22.31
CA ASP A 449 7.98 43.04 20.95
C ASP A 449 9.31 42.78 20.25
N LEU A 450 9.34 41.77 19.40
CA LEU A 450 10.45 41.30 18.56
C LEU A 450 10.20 41.63 17.08
N ASP A 451 9.40 42.65 16.76
CA ASP A 451 9.12 43.06 15.38
C ASP A 451 10.43 43.39 14.63
N ARG A 452 10.58 42.83 13.43
CA ARG A 452 11.70 43.09 12.51
C ARG A 452 13.10 42.88 13.11
N VAL A 453 13.22 42.01 14.11
CA VAL A 453 14.54 41.64 14.66
C VAL A 453 15.34 40.80 13.67
N SER A 454 16.67 40.89 13.75
CA SER A 454 17.55 39.94 13.07
C SER A 454 18.01 38.86 14.05
N ALA A 455 17.27 37.76 14.16
CA ALA A 455 17.51 36.68 15.11
C ALA A 455 17.93 35.37 14.40
N ALA A 456 18.66 35.48 13.29
CA ALA A 456 19.16 34.32 12.57
C ALA A 456 20.07 33.47 13.49
N ARG A 457 19.82 32.16 13.52
CA ARG A 457 20.51 31.18 14.39
C ARG A 457 20.38 31.44 15.89
N ALA A 458 19.46 32.31 16.33
CA ALA A 458 19.15 32.47 17.74
C ALA A 458 18.48 31.20 18.30
N SER A 459 18.67 30.94 19.59
CA SER A 459 18.06 29.82 20.29
C SER A 459 17.00 30.30 21.26
N PHE A 460 15.77 29.82 21.10
CA PHE A 460 14.60 30.07 21.94
C PHE A 460 14.10 28.75 22.56
N LYS A 461 14.99 27.78 22.77
CA LYS A 461 14.61 26.42 23.18
C LYS A 461 13.86 26.46 24.52
N GLY A 462 12.63 25.97 24.54
CA GLY A 462 11.78 25.98 25.74
C GLY A 462 11.43 27.38 26.27
N ALA A 463 11.67 28.45 25.50
CA ALA A 463 11.33 29.81 25.92
C ALA A 463 9.80 30.03 25.91
N ASN A 464 9.32 30.93 26.76
CA ASN A 464 7.94 31.38 26.74
C ASN A 464 7.80 32.64 25.87
N LEU A 465 7.19 32.52 24.71
CA LEU A 465 6.93 33.59 23.73
C LEU A 465 5.42 33.83 23.56
N ALA A 466 4.60 33.45 24.55
CA ALA A 466 3.16 33.59 24.46
C ALA A 466 2.76 35.05 24.20
N GLY A 467 1.98 35.29 23.15
CA GLY A 467 1.56 36.63 22.73
C GLY A 467 2.68 37.56 22.23
N ALA A 468 3.90 37.06 22.02
CA ALA A 468 5.00 37.87 21.51
C ALA A 468 4.79 38.27 20.04
N ASN A 469 5.28 39.45 19.66
CA ASN A 469 5.24 39.95 18.29
C ASN A 469 6.60 39.73 17.62
N LEU A 470 6.70 38.77 16.70
CA LEU A 470 7.85 38.47 15.85
C LEU A 470 7.59 38.84 14.38
N SER A 471 6.67 39.76 14.11
CA SER A 471 6.29 40.14 12.75
C SER A 471 7.51 40.63 11.96
N GLY A 472 7.67 40.18 10.72
CA GLY A 472 8.80 40.56 9.85
C GLY A 472 10.19 40.18 10.37
N ALA A 473 10.30 39.36 11.42
CA ALA A 473 11.59 38.97 11.99
C ALA A 473 12.38 38.04 11.04
N ASN A 474 13.70 38.19 11.01
CA ASN A 474 14.58 37.20 10.41
C ASN A 474 14.93 36.11 11.42
N LEU A 475 14.30 34.95 11.30
CA LEU A 475 14.41 33.78 12.14
C LEU A 475 15.10 32.60 11.42
N THR A 476 15.88 32.90 10.38
CA THR A 476 16.53 31.88 9.55
C THR A 476 17.42 30.97 10.42
N ASN A 477 17.17 29.65 10.36
CA ASN A 477 17.83 28.62 11.18
C ASN A 477 17.74 28.85 12.71
N ALA A 478 16.74 29.60 13.20
CA ALA A 478 16.51 29.77 14.63
C ALA A 478 15.91 28.48 15.25
N ILE A 479 16.13 28.28 16.54
CA ILE A 479 15.69 27.08 17.28
C ILE A 479 14.57 27.45 18.24
N PHE A 480 13.37 26.95 18.00
CA PHE A 480 12.18 27.09 18.84
C PHE A 480 11.72 25.75 19.44
N SER A 481 12.59 24.73 19.47
CA SER A 481 12.23 23.40 19.96
C SER A 481 11.63 23.46 21.38
N GLY A 482 10.41 22.98 21.55
CA GLY A 482 9.67 23.01 22.81
C GLY A 482 9.27 24.40 23.33
N ALA A 483 9.42 25.45 22.54
CA ALA A 483 9.03 26.81 22.94
C ALA A 483 7.50 26.98 22.99
N ARG A 484 7.03 27.91 23.83
CA ARG A 484 5.60 28.25 23.96
C ARG A 484 5.30 29.52 23.19
N LEU A 485 4.60 29.42 22.06
CA LEU A 485 4.26 30.51 21.14
C LEU A 485 2.74 30.70 21.02
N ALA A 486 1.96 30.30 22.04
CA ALA A 486 0.51 30.48 22.00
C ALA A 486 0.15 31.96 21.77
N ASP A 487 -0.74 32.23 20.82
CA ASP A 487 -1.17 33.58 20.41
C ASP A 487 -0.03 34.52 19.93
N ALA A 488 1.16 33.99 19.65
CA ALA A 488 2.27 34.79 19.10
C ALA A 488 2.03 35.15 17.62
N THR A 489 2.57 36.29 17.18
CA THR A 489 2.51 36.71 15.77
C THR A 489 3.88 36.58 15.14
N LEU A 490 4.00 35.76 14.10
CA LEU A 490 5.17 35.58 13.24
C LEU A 490 4.83 35.95 11.78
N ALA A 491 3.83 36.82 11.57
CA ALA A 491 3.41 37.23 10.23
C ALA A 491 4.58 37.88 9.47
N ASP A 492 4.70 37.59 8.17
CA ASP A 492 5.79 38.09 7.31
C ASP A 492 7.23 37.71 7.75
N ALA A 493 7.39 36.82 8.74
CA ALA A 493 8.71 36.45 9.24
C ALA A 493 9.46 35.54 8.23
N SER A 494 10.78 35.67 8.17
CA SER A 494 11.65 34.76 7.41
C SER A 494 12.26 33.72 8.34
N ALA A 495 11.67 32.52 8.41
CA ALA A 495 12.11 31.44 9.29
C ALA A 495 12.59 30.20 8.55
N SER A 496 13.14 30.33 7.34
CA SER A 496 13.65 29.20 6.57
C SER A 496 14.64 28.36 7.39
N GLY A 497 14.45 27.04 7.39
CA GLY A 497 15.28 26.08 8.15
C GLY A 497 15.17 26.17 9.68
N ALA A 498 14.25 26.95 10.22
CA ALA A 498 14.00 26.99 11.66
C ALA A 498 13.44 25.65 12.19
N ALA A 499 13.66 25.39 13.49
CA ALA A 499 13.19 24.19 14.16
C ALA A 499 12.15 24.53 15.22
N PHE A 500 10.90 24.12 15.02
CA PHE A 500 9.77 24.25 15.94
C PHE A 500 9.33 22.89 16.49
N ASP A 501 10.22 21.89 16.54
CA ASP A 501 9.89 20.55 17.00
C ASP A 501 9.36 20.57 18.44
N GLY A 502 8.17 20.00 18.65
CA GLY A 502 7.48 20.01 19.95
C GLY A 502 7.04 21.39 20.46
N ALA A 503 7.08 22.45 19.65
CA ALA A 503 6.65 23.79 20.07
C ALA A 503 5.11 23.88 20.26
N GLU A 504 4.67 24.75 21.17
CA GLU A 504 3.24 25.04 21.41
C GLU A 504 2.84 26.33 20.66
N LEU A 505 2.27 26.19 19.46
CA LEU A 505 1.89 27.25 18.53
C LEU A 505 0.36 27.49 18.48
N ALA A 506 -0.38 27.16 19.56
CA ALA A 506 -1.83 27.28 19.56
C ALA A 506 -2.27 28.72 19.22
N ARG A 507 -3.09 28.89 18.18
CA ARG A 507 -3.55 30.19 17.64
C ARG A 507 -2.44 31.16 17.23
N ALA A 508 -1.21 30.68 17.01
CA ALA A 508 -0.15 31.52 16.48
C ALA A 508 -0.47 31.99 15.05
N ASN A 509 -0.05 33.20 14.71
CA ASN A 509 -0.21 33.77 13.37
C ASN A 509 1.12 33.69 12.60
N LEU A 510 1.23 32.77 11.65
CA LEU A 510 2.37 32.63 10.74
C LEU A 510 1.97 32.97 9.29
N ALA A 511 0.97 33.84 9.10
CA ALA A 511 0.53 34.25 7.77
C ALA A 511 1.67 34.93 6.99
N ASP A 512 1.74 34.65 5.70
CA ASP A 512 2.72 35.25 4.76
C ASP A 512 4.21 35.01 5.14
N ALA A 513 4.48 34.15 6.13
CA ALA A 513 5.83 33.83 6.57
C ALA A 513 6.57 32.92 5.56
N THR A 514 7.88 33.08 5.46
CA THR A 514 8.75 32.17 4.71
C THR A 514 9.25 31.05 5.62
N LEU A 515 8.65 29.86 5.47
CA LEU A 515 8.81 28.68 6.32
C LEU A 515 9.40 27.48 5.53
N ILE A 516 10.28 27.75 4.57
CA ILE A 516 10.86 26.71 3.70
C ILE A 516 11.75 25.78 4.53
N GLY A 517 11.50 24.47 4.44
CA GLY A 517 12.28 23.44 5.14
C GLY A 517 12.19 23.51 6.67
N VAL A 518 11.15 24.14 7.21
CA VAL A 518 10.94 24.26 8.66
C VAL A 518 10.45 22.93 9.26
N VAL A 519 10.92 22.62 10.46
CA VAL A 519 10.55 21.39 11.20
C VAL A 519 9.53 21.72 12.28
N PHE A 520 8.27 21.36 12.09
CA PHE A 520 7.17 21.42 13.08
C PHE A 520 6.82 20.04 13.66
N ASP A 521 7.75 19.07 13.59
CA ASP A 521 7.49 17.71 14.02
C ASP A 521 7.08 17.64 15.50
N GLY A 522 5.93 17.02 15.79
CA GLY A 522 5.37 16.93 17.14
C GLY A 522 4.88 18.26 17.72
N ALA A 523 4.86 19.36 16.96
CA ALA A 523 4.36 20.64 17.42
C ALA A 523 2.84 20.63 17.62
N SER A 524 2.35 21.45 18.56
CA SER A 524 0.93 21.68 18.79
C SER A 524 0.53 23.05 18.23
N ALA A 525 -0.01 23.07 17.02
CA ALA A 525 -0.37 24.26 16.26
C ALA A 525 -1.90 24.36 16.04
N ALA A 526 -2.69 23.92 17.02
CA ALA A 526 -4.15 23.96 16.94
C ALA A 526 -4.65 25.41 16.77
N GLY A 527 -5.49 25.64 15.75
CA GLY A 527 -6.02 26.97 15.41
C GLY A 527 -5.00 27.98 14.90
N ALA A 528 -3.74 27.57 14.63
CA ALA A 528 -2.75 28.46 14.03
C ALA A 528 -3.09 28.77 12.58
N THR A 529 -2.64 29.92 12.08
CA THR A 529 -2.75 30.27 10.65
C THR A 529 -1.38 30.29 10.00
N PHE A 530 -1.28 29.69 8.82
CA PHE A 530 -0.14 29.73 7.90
C PHE A 530 -0.62 30.20 6.51
N SER A 531 -1.70 30.97 6.47
CA SER A 531 -2.30 31.42 5.21
C SER A 531 -1.31 32.31 4.43
N GLY A 532 -1.17 32.10 3.13
CA GLY A 532 -0.18 32.78 2.28
C GLY A 532 1.28 32.38 2.52
N ALA A 533 1.56 31.52 3.51
CA ALA A 533 2.94 31.18 3.87
C ALA A 533 3.63 30.26 2.83
N ALA A 534 4.96 30.39 2.76
CA ALA A 534 5.81 29.54 1.92
C ALA A 534 6.42 28.40 2.75
N LEU A 535 5.84 27.21 2.67
CA LEU A 535 6.09 26.00 3.47
C LEU A 535 6.70 24.85 2.67
N ARG A 536 7.25 25.13 1.49
CA ARG A 536 7.88 24.10 0.66
C ARG A 536 8.92 23.32 1.48
N LEU A 537 8.87 21.99 1.41
CA LEU A 537 9.73 21.06 2.19
C LEU A 537 9.57 21.12 3.72
N ALA A 538 8.55 21.80 4.26
CA ALA A 538 8.29 21.80 5.70
C ALA A 538 7.80 20.43 6.19
N THR A 539 8.07 20.10 7.45
CA THR A 539 7.59 18.86 8.08
C THR A 539 6.70 19.15 9.27
N PHE A 540 5.59 18.44 9.37
CA PHE A 540 4.57 18.52 10.41
C PHE A 540 4.29 17.11 10.97
N ARG A 541 5.31 16.24 11.00
CA ARG A 541 5.09 14.83 11.33
C ARG A 541 4.65 14.69 12.77
N ARG A 542 3.56 13.96 13.01
CA ARG A 542 2.95 13.79 14.34
C ARG A 542 2.55 15.13 15.01
N ALA A 543 2.37 16.20 14.24
CA ALA A 543 1.91 17.48 14.76
C ALA A 543 0.40 17.47 15.02
N VAL A 544 -0.06 18.41 15.85
CA VAL A 544 -1.49 18.68 16.08
C VAL A 544 -1.85 19.99 15.38
N LEU A 545 -2.60 19.88 14.28
CA LEU A 545 -3.04 20.97 13.40
C LEU A 545 -4.57 21.10 13.38
N ASP A 546 -5.23 20.67 14.45
CA ASP A 546 -6.69 20.76 14.57
C ASP A 546 -7.14 22.23 14.45
N ASP A 547 -8.15 22.49 13.61
CA ASP A 547 -8.66 23.83 13.27
C ASP A 547 -7.63 24.81 12.66
N ALA A 548 -6.43 24.34 12.29
CA ALA A 548 -5.43 25.21 11.67
C ALA A 548 -5.81 25.60 10.23
N GLN A 549 -5.31 26.74 9.79
CA GLN A 549 -5.65 27.38 8.52
C GLN A 549 -4.39 27.54 7.66
N MET A 550 -4.45 27.13 6.40
CA MET A 550 -3.36 27.19 5.42
C MET A 550 -3.93 27.62 4.05
N TYR A 551 -4.71 28.69 4.02
CA TYR A 551 -5.31 29.21 2.79
C TYR A 551 -4.24 29.77 1.85
N ASP A 552 -4.35 29.51 0.54
CA ASP A 552 -3.46 30.06 -0.51
C ASP A 552 -1.95 29.92 -0.21
N CYS A 553 -1.56 28.85 0.51
CA CYS A 553 -0.16 28.63 0.89
C CYS A 553 0.61 27.82 -0.18
N SER A 554 1.93 27.98 -0.21
CA SER A 554 2.85 27.14 -1.01
C SER A 554 3.48 26.08 -0.11
N ALA A 555 2.98 24.85 -0.14
CA ALA A 555 3.41 23.74 0.72
C ALA A 555 3.76 22.49 -0.12
N GLU A 556 4.42 22.69 -1.26
CA GLU A 556 4.84 21.59 -2.12
C GLU A 556 5.91 20.72 -1.42
N GLU A 557 5.82 19.40 -1.60
CA GLU A 557 6.76 18.43 -1.04
C GLU A 557 6.86 18.46 0.50
N SER A 558 5.88 19.03 1.20
CA SER A 558 5.80 18.99 2.67
C SER A 558 5.30 17.64 3.18
N SER A 559 5.65 17.27 4.42
CA SER A 559 5.18 16.05 5.07
C SER A 559 4.31 16.37 6.28
N PHE A 560 3.11 15.81 6.34
CA PHE A 560 2.15 15.87 7.43
C PHE A 560 1.93 14.50 8.08
N ASP A 561 2.85 13.54 7.85
CA ASP A 561 2.61 12.14 8.21
C ASP A 561 2.28 11.96 9.70
N ASP A 562 1.28 11.14 9.99
CA ASP A 562 0.79 10.85 11.34
C ASP A 562 0.25 12.09 12.12
N ALA A 563 -0.02 13.21 11.45
CA ALA A 563 -0.57 14.41 12.08
C ALA A 563 -2.08 14.30 12.40
N SER A 564 -2.51 15.02 13.43
CA SER A 564 -3.93 15.33 13.68
C SER A 564 -4.29 16.62 12.96
N MET A 565 -5.37 16.61 12.18
CA MET A 565 -5.78 17.69 11.29
C MET A 565 -7.32 17.83 11.30
N VAL A 566 -7.95 17.68 12.47
CA VAL A 566 -9.41 17.73 12.61
C VAL A 566 -9.92 19.13 12.21
N ARG A 567 -10.87 19.21 11.28
CA ARG A 567 -11.40 20.48 10.72
C ARG A 567 -10.37 21.43 10.12
N PHE A 568 -9.20 20.91 9.78
CA PHE A 568 -8.12 21.65 9.11
C PHE A 568 -8.57 22.26 7.78
N ARG A 569 -8.09 23.46 7.45
CA ARG A 569 -8.45 24.21 6.24
C ARG A 569 -7.22 24.52 5.39
N ALA A 570 -7.20 24.07 4.15
CA ALA A 570 -6.17 24.36 3.17
C ALA A 570 -6.80 24.60 1.79
N ASP A 571 -7.80 25.49 1.76
CA ASP A 571 -8.46 25.88 0.52
C ASP A 571 -7.47 26.71 -0.33
N ASP A 572 -7.48 26.46 -1.64
CA ASP A 572 -6.59 27.09 -2.63
C ASP A 572 -5.08 26.84 -2.39
N ALA A 573 -4.72 25.91 -1.50
CA ALA A 573 -3.33 25.60 -1.16
C ALA A 573 -2.63 24.77 -2.25
N LYS A 574 -1.32 25.02 -2.44
CA LYS A 574 -0.44 24.22 -3.31
C LYS A 574 0.27 23.16 -2.49
N LEU A 575 -0.18 21.91 -2.62
CA LEU A 575 0.25 20.76 -1.81
C LEU A 575 0.71 19.59 -2.69
N SER A 576 1.19 19.90 -3.90
CA SER A 576 1.66 18.90 -4.85
C SER A 576 2.82 18.09 -4.26
N LYS A 577 2.76 16.76 -4.43
CA LYS A 577 3.69 15.77 -3.85
C LYS A 577 3.80 15.81 -2.32
N GLY A 578 2.85 16.44 -1.62
CA GLY A 578 2.79 16.41 -0.18
C GLY A 578 2.50 15.01 0.35
N SER A 579 3.03 14.68 1.52
CA SER A 579 2.75 13.42 2.22
C SER A 579 1.78 13.67 3.37
N PHE A 580 0.71 12.89 3.43
CA PHE A 580 -0.38 12.92 4.41
C PHE A 580 -0.68 11.48 4.86
N GLN A 581 0.34 10.66 5.05
CA GLN A 581 0.15 9.26 5.39
C GLN A 581 -0.38 9.13 6.81
N ARG A 582 -1.41 8.30 7.00
CA ARG A 582 -2.03 8.02 8.31
C ARG A 582 -2.47 9.27 9.08
N VAL A 583 -2.76 10.37 8.38
CA VAL A 583 -3.29 11.58 9.04
C VAL A 583 -4.71 11.35 9.52
N ARG A 584 -5.06 12.01 10.62
CA ARG A 584 -6.44 12.08 11.10
C ARG A 584 -7.03 13.45 10.76
N ALA A 585 -7.75 13.54 9.65
CA ALA A 585 -8.30 14.79 9.12
C ALA A 585 -9.82 14.78 8.89
N PRO A 586 -10.66 14.35 9.87
CA PRO A 586 -12.10 14.41 9.69
C PRO A 586 -12.59 15.87 9.62
N GLY A 587 -13.49 16.16 8.67
CA GLY A 587 -14.07 17.48 8.44
C GLY A 587 -13.10 18.50 7.83
N CYS A 588 -11.96 18.06 7.30
CA CYS A 588 -10.98 18.93 6.63
C CYS A 588 -11.57 19.60 5.37
N SER A 589 -10.93 20.67 4.91
CA SER A 589 -11.21 21.30 3.62
C SER A 589 -9.93 21.48 2.84
N PHE A 590 -9.95 20.99 1.61
CA PHE A 590 -8.95 21.12 0.56
C PHE A 590 -9.64 21.62 -0.71
N GLN A 591 -10.59 22.54 -0.57
CA GLN A 591 -11.36 23.06 -1.70
C GLN A 591 -10.41 23.78 -2.66
N ALA A 592 -10.52 23.50 -3.96
CA ALA A 592 -9.65 24.06 -5.00
C ALA A 592 -8.13 23.85 -4.80
N ALA A 593 -7.73 22.98 -3.86
CA ALA A 593 -6.32 22.72 -3.58
C ALA A 593 -5.63 21.92 -4.70
N GLU A 594 -4.34 22.18 -4.90
CA GLU A 594 -3.48 21.42 -5.82
C GLU A 594 -2.79 20.26 -5.08
N LEU A 595 -3.26 19.04 -5.30
CA LEU A 595 -2.86 17.81 -4.60
C LEU A 595 -2.26 16.76 -5.55
N ARG A 596 -1.61 17.21 -6.63
CA ARG A 596 -1.04 16.32 -7.65
C ARG A 596 0.03 15.43 -7.03
N SER A 597 -0.07 14.12 -7.25
CA SER A 597 0.85 13.13 -6.69
C SER A 597 0.98 13.19 -5.16
N ALA A 598 0.01 13.76 -4.45
CA ALA A 598 -0.01 13.76 -2.99
C ALA A 598 -0.31 12.35 -2.45
N ASN A 599 0.23 12.02 -1.28
CA ASN A 599 0.10 10.71 -0.68
C ASN A 599 -0.77 10.73 0.59
N PHE A 600 -2.00 10.25 0.48
CA PHE A 600 -2.99 10.12 1.56
C PHE A 600 -3.18 8.66 2.02
N MET A 601 -2.15 7.82 1.85
CA MET A 601 -2.24 6.40 2.24
C MET A 601 -2.69 6.26 3.70
N GLU A 602 -3.75 5.47 3.92
CA GLU A 602 -4.32 5.18 5.24
C GLU A 602 -4.81 6.43 6.02
N ALA A 603 -5.03 7.56 5.35
CA ALA A 603 -5.57 8.75 5.99
C ALA A 603 -7.07 8.61 6.34
N ASP A 604 -7.50 9.26 7.41
CA ASP A 604 -8.91 9.51 7.71
C ASP A 604 -9.31 10.91 7.21
N LEU A 605 -10.06 10.95 6.12
CA LEU A 605 -10.58 12.13 5.44
C LEU A 605 -12.12 12.21 5.55
N SER A 606 -12.70 11.57 6.57
CA SER A 606 -14.16 11.49 6.74
C SER A 606 -14.82 12.87 6.76
N ALA A 607 -15.91 13.06 6.02
CA ALA A 607 -16.62 14.32 5.86
C ALA A 607 -15.74 15.48 5.35
N GLY A 608 -14.61 15.20 4.69
CA GLY A 608 -13.73 16.19 4.10
C GLY A 608 -14.33 16.85 2.85
N ILE A 609 -13.90 18.08 2.55
CA ILE A 609 -14.31 18.84 1.36
C ILE A 609 -13.11 18.92 0.41
N PHE A 610 -13.27 18.36 -0.79
CA PHE A 610 -12.26 18.32 -1.87
C PHE A 610 -12.83 18.92 -3.16
N SER A 611 -13.87 19.75 -3.06
CA SER A 611 -14.55 20.28 -4.25
C SER A 611 -13.59 21.14 -5.08
N HIS A 612 -13.61 21.00 -6.40
CA HIS A 612 -12.70 21.68 -7.34
C HIS A 612 -11.20 21.36 -7.18
N SER A 613 -10.82 20.44 -6.30
CA SER A 613 -9.42 20.09 -6.06
C SER A 613 -8.82 19.22 -7.19
N VAL A 614 -7.49 19.22 -7.26
CA VAL A 614 -6.73 18.44 -8.25
C VAL A 614 -5.91 17.36 -7.56
N LEU A 615 -6.40 16.13 -7.57
CA LEU A 615 -5.78 14.93 -7.00
C LEU A 615 -5.17 14.00 -8.08
N ASP A 616 -4.76 14.54 -9.23
CA ASP A 616 -4.19 13.74 -10.31
C ASP A 616 -2.97 12.94 -9.79
N HIS A 617 -2.92 11.63 -10.05
CA HIS A 617 -1.87 10.71 -9.59
C HIS A 617 -1.72 10.59 -8.05
N ALA A 618 -2.69 11.07 -7.28
CA ALA A 618 -2.64 10.96 -5.82
C ALA A 618 -2.73 9.49 -5.37
N VAL A 619 -2.09 9.18 -4.25
CA VAL A 619 -2.20 7.87 -3.58
C VAL A 619 -3.25 7.97 -2.49
N LEU A 620 -4.38 7.32 -2.68
CA LEU A 620 -5.53 7.26 -1.77
C LEU A 620 -5.74 5.83 -1.23
N HIS A 621 -4.68 5.03 -1.22
CA HIS A 621 -4.73 3.62 -0.81
C HIS A 621 -5.22 3.49 0.64
N ARG A 622 -6.26 2.69 0.88
CA ARG A 622 -6.86 2.45 2.22
C ARG A 622 -7.31 3.72 2.96
N VAL A 623 -7.57 4.81 2.25
CA VAL A 623 -8.11 6.03 2.86
C VAL A 623 -9.53 5.80 3.37
N THR A 624 -9.92 6.47 4.45
CA THR A 624 -11.33 6.57 4.88
C THR A 624 -11.86 7.95 4.52
N ALA A 625 -12.67 8.06 3.47
CA ALA A 625 -13.28 9.30 3.00
C ALA A 625 -14.81 9.20 3.01
N LYS A 626 -15.36 8.65 4.11
CA LYS A 626 -16.81 8.49 4.27
C LYS A 626 -17.49 9.86 4.27
N GLY A 627 -18.51 10.04 3.43
CA GLY A 627 -19.27 11.30 3.37
C GLY A 627 -18.48 12.51 2.87
N ALA A 628 -17.30 12.29 2.27
CA ALA A 628 -16.48 13.36 1.72
C ALA A 628 -17.04 13.90 0.40
N ARG A 629 -16.79 15.17 0.10
CA ARG A 629 -17.32 15.88 -1.08
C ARG A 629 -16.22 16.16 -2.09
N PHE A 630 -16.24 15.47 -3.21
CA PHE A 630 -15.33 15.57 -4.35
C PHE A 630 -15.97 16.25 -5.57
N ARG A 631 -16.96 17.12 -5.38
CA ARG A 631 -17.65 17.79 -6.50
C ARG A 631 -16.68 18.53 -7.41
N HIS A 632 -16.75 18.30 -8.71
CA HIS A 632 -15.82 18.90 -9.69
C HIS A 632 -14.33 18.64 -9.43
N ALA A 633 -13.98 17.66 -8.58
CA ALA A 633 -12.60 17.30 -8.32
C ALA A 633 -12.03 16.48 -9.49
N ARG A 634 -10.73 16.63 -9.75
CA ARG A 634 -10.01 15.75 -10.69
C ARG A 634 -9.21 14.72 -9.90
N ILE A 635 -9.53 13.46 -10.09
CA ILE A 635 -8.95 12.28 -9.42
C ILE A 635 -8.36 11.37 -10.51
N PHE A 636 -7.79 11.99 -11.55
CA PHE A 636 -7.29 11.31 -12.74
C PHE A 636 -6.06 10.45 -12.40
N ARG A 637 -6.06 9.17 -12.80
CA ARG A 637 -4.97 8.21 -12.52
C ARG A 637 -4.59 8.07 -11.05
N ALA A 638 -5.49 8.39 -10.12
CA ALA A 638 -5.23 8.21 -8.70
C ALA A 638 -5.23 6.72 -8.31
N HIS A 639 -4.41 6.35 -7.32
CA HIS A 639 -4.34 5.01 -6.77
C HIS A 639 -5.18 4.91 -5.48
N ALA A 640 -6.44 4.55 -5.61
CA ALA A 640 -7.44 4.54 -4.54
C ALA A 640 -7.91 3.11 -4.18
N VAL A 641 -6.98 2.14 -4.25
CA VAL A 641 -7.26 0.74 -3.93
C VAL A 641 -7.64 0.59 -2.46
N LYS A 642 -8.73 -0.14 -2.19
CA LYS A 642 -9.30 -0.34 -0.84
C LYS A 642 -9.68 0.95 -0.11
N ALA A 643 -9.87 2.06 -0.82
CA ALA A 643 -10.39 3.30 -0.26
C ALA A 643 -11.85 3.12 0.19
N ASN A 644 -12.26 3.79 1.27
CA ASN A 644 -13.64 3.83 1.73
C ASN A 644 -14.28 5.18 1.39
N PHE A 645 -15.02 5.21 0.29
CA PHE A 645 -15.80 6.34 -0.23
C PHE A 645 -17.31 6.17 0.00
N MET A 646 -17.71 5.44 1.05
CA MET A 646 -19.11 5.28 1.40
C MET A 646 -19.78 6.64 1.61
N GLU A 647 -20.96 6.84 1.02
CA GLU A 647 -21.72 8.11 1.07
C GLU A 647 -20.94 9.33 0.52
N ALA A 648 -19.85 9.12 -0.20
CA ALA A 648 -19.09 10.22 -0.80
C ALA A 648 -19.81 10.80 -2.01
N ASP A 649 -19.58 12.09 -2.26
CA ASP A 649 -20.20 12.84 -3.35
C ASP A 649 -19.16 13.18 -4.42
N PHE A 650 -19.29 12.55 -5.58
CA PHE A 650 -18.45 12.73 -6.76
C PHE A 650 -19.17 13.48 -7.89
N GLU A 651 -20.16 14.33 -7.59
CA GLU A 651 -20.89 15.07 -8.64
C GLU A 651 -19.92 15.81 -9.58
N SER A 652 -20.00 15.53 -10.88
CA SER A 652 -19.15 16.11 -11.92
C SER A 652 -17.64 15.95 -11.69
N ALA A 653 -17.21 14.95 -10.91
CA ALA A 653 -15.80 14.63 -10.71
C ALA A 653 -15.22 13.82 -11.88
N ASP A 654 -13.91 13.96 -12.13
CA ASP A 654 -13.19 13.16 -13.11
C ASP A 654 -12.37 12.07 -12.42
N LEU A 655 -12.80 10.83 -12.50
CA LEU A 655 -12.12 9.66 -11.94
C LEU A 655 -11.45 8.81 -13.05
N SER A 656 -11.23 9.37 -14.24
CA SER A 656 -10.74 8.60 -15.37
C SER A 656 -9.37 7.98 -15.09
N HIS A 657 -9.21 6.71 -15.47
CA HIS A 657 -8.04 5.86 -15.22
C HIS A 657 -7.66 5.68 -13.74
N ALA A 658 -8.52 6.06 -12.79
CA ALA A 658 -8.25 5.80 -11.39
C ALA A 658 -8.33 4.30 -11.08
N ASP A 659 -7.52 3.86 -10.11
CA ASP A 659 -7.54 2.49 -9.61
C ASP A 659 -8.32 2.42 -8.30
N LEU A 660 -9.59 2.03 -8.39
CA LEU A 660 -10.54 1.90 -7.27
C LEU A 660 -10.77 0.44 -6.87
N ARG A 661 -9.82 -0.45 -7.13
CA ARG A 661 -10.01 -1.88 -6.81
C ARG A 661 -10.21 -2.10 -5.32
N GLY A 662 -11.23 -2.89 -4.96
CA GLY A 662 -11.59 -3.15 -3.57
C GLY A 662 -12.11 -1.92 -2.81
N ALA A 663 -12.34 -0.78 -3.47
CA ALA A 663 -12.85 0.42 -2.82
C ALA A 663 -14.32 0.25 -2.43
N ASN A 664 -14.73 0.84 -1.31
CA ASN A 664 -16.13 0.90 -0.90
C ASN A 664 -16.76 2.19 -1.41
N LEU A 665 -17.62 2.13 -2.41
CA LEU A 665 -18.39 3.27 -2.91
C LEU A 665 -19.87 3.17 -2.52
N TYR A 666 -20.23 2.40 -1.48
CA TYR A 666 -21.63 2.19 -1.08
C TYR A 666 -22.38 3.52 -0.91
N SER A 667 -23.51 3.67 -1.59
CA SER A 667 -24.31 4.91 -1.60
C SER A 667 -23.53 6.18 -1.98
N ALA A 668 -22.45 6.05 -2.74
CA ALA A 668 -21.76 7.20 -3.31
C ALA A 668 -22.58 7.83 -4.46
N GLU A 669 -22.58 9.15 -4.53
CA GLU A 669 -23.21 9.92 -5.60
C GLU A 669 -22.19 10.16 -6.72
N THR A 670 -22.52 9.74 -7.94
CA THR A 670 -21.63 9.86 -9.11
C THR A 670 -22.32 10.57 -10.28
N LEU A 671 -23.25 11.48 -9.98
CA LEU A 671 -24.00 12.23 -10.99
C LEU A 671 -23.02 13.04 -11.88
N LYS A 672 -23.04 12.81 -13.19
CA LYS A 672 -22.12 13.45 -14.17
C LYS A 672 -20.63 13.18 -13.92
N ALA A 673 -20.28 12.24 -13.05
CA ALA A 673 -18.90 11.85 -12.86
C ALA A 673 -18.37 11.11 -14.10
N THR A 674 -17.12 11.36 -14.49
CA THR A 674 -16.44 10.63 -15.56
C THR A 674 -15.65 9.47 -14.95
N LEU A 675 -15.87 8.26 -15.45
CA LEU A 675 -15.27 7.02 -14.95
C LEU A 675 -14.56 6.24 -16.09
N ASP A 676 -14.04 6.95 -17.09
CA ASP A 676 -13.43 6.31 -18.26
C ASP A 676 -12.17 5.52 -17.87
N GLN A 677 -12.11 4.26 -18.27
CA GLN A 677 -11.02 3.32 -17.92
C GLN A 677 -10.71 3.21 -16.42
N THR A 678 -11.67 3.55 -15.55
CA THR A 678 -11.53 3.43 -14.10
C THR A 678 -11.62 1.95 -13.70
N ARG A 679 -10.66 1.47 -12.89
CA ARG A 679 -10.64 0.07 -12.44
C ARG A 679 -11.48 -0.09 -11.18
N LEU A 680 -12.56 -0.85 -11.27
CA LEU A 680 -13.52 -1.07 -10.16
C LEU A 680 -13.55 -2.52 -9.68
N ASP A 681 -12.50 -3.31 -9.95
CA ASP A 681 -12.48 -4.73 -9.57
C ASP A 681 -12.69 -4.89 -8.06
N GLN A 682 -13.68 -5.69 -7.65
CA GLN A 682 -14.04 -5.91 -6.25
C GLN A 682 -14.48 -4.65 -5.47
N ALA A 683 -14.79 -3.55 -6.16
CA ALA A 683 -15.36 -2.38 -5.50
C ALA A 683 -16.82 -2.65 -5.05
N LEU A 684 -17.19 -2.16 -3.86
CA LEU A 684 -18.57 -2.22 -3.38
C LEU A 684 -19.37 -1.06 -3.95
N LEU A 685 -20.26 -1.35 -4.90
CA LEU A 685 -21.04 -0.37 -5.66
C LEU A 685 -22.54 -0.36 -5.30
N ALA A 686 -22.93 -1.11 -4.26
CA ALA A 686 -24.33 -1.22 -3.88
C ALA A 686 -24.89 0.14 -3.43
N GLY A 687 -26.09 0.48 -3.90
CA GLY A 687 -26.73 1.77 -3.61
C GLY A 687 -26.15 2.97 -4.38
N SER A 688 -25.07 2.79 -5.13
CA SER A 688 -24.41 3.84 -5.91
C SER A 688 -25.02 3.92 -7.31
N LYS A 689 -25.34 5.13 -7.77
CA LYS A 689 -25.89 5.36 -9.11
C LYS A 689 -24.76 5.61 -10.11
N LEU A 690 -24.04 4.56 -10.49
CA LEU A 690 -23.01 4.67 -11.52
C LEU A 690 -23.61 5.24 -12.81
N ALA A 691 -22.98 6.29 -13.35
CA ALA A 691 -23.33 6.80 -14.66
C ALA A 691 -23.16 5.66 -15.68
N ARG A 692 -24.19 5.39 -16.49
CA ARG A 692 -24.06 4.49 -17.64
C ARG A 692 -23.06 5.14 -18.60
N SER A 693 -21.87 4.56 -18.71
CA SER A 693 -20.90 4.87 -19.77
C SER A 693 -21.49 4.59 -21.14
#